data_AF-A0A2E5S486-F1
#
_entry.id   AF-A0A2E5S486-F1
#
_cell.length_a   1.000
_cell.length_b   1.000
_cell.length_c   1.000
_cell.angle_alpha   90.00
_cell.angle_beta   90.00
_cell.angle_gamma   90.00
#
_symmetry.space_group_name_H-M   'P 1'
#
loop_
_entity.id
_entity.type
_entity.pdbx_description
1 polymer ?
#
loop_
_entity_poly.entity_id
_entity_poly.type
_entity_poly.pdbx_seq_one_letter_code
_entity_poly.pdbx_strand_id
1 'polypeptide(L)'
;MPVPGSITVSSAKDLNPTMRILLTCMKFLCLPQSRPVGSEKRSCWIQEGISRPAPTLTVKQLGMAGPSEATRYADDIRSAGHVMEEVFRRKPYLQFLRGKSSPDFSLLEARDGCLIPAEHGKALCTAYGPAREADRILTGAQGLKRTQILVILGAGNPEIFKVAASLVPGQICAVLDHRLALGGYYIQTLESTSRNQTTSASVPTGGEMADRQSREDKKPATSPPDASASASEVGSGDAVTREGSSEGTNPEPTITQGEDSKFTSSDSLSIEESPISAPGDSAPSKHLNRNPHPFRELQTYLGTAGCHLFFGEETLISLEHYLEGLPAENFQGIRFLKHRSSVDQAPDFYEYAEARMRAILQSRMSDLLTRFEFEPLWLRNTLLNSREARPETEPRNLIYWKDRWKDKPALLVSAGPSLSESLEWIRSHQDQFFILACDTALKPLLRAGIRPHGAHILDAQKQTLLHFLNEDLSDLVLFADLVCHPSLPRHLKPGGWVFSSTARLIYRPDGSTEELKTPGTDLLESMCGFQGRLQSGGSVATSAFDLLRFLGFRSIYFAGQDLAWTFRQLHALSTHHYERWNYMVHRRLSLESINERVMQKRDLVPVPSVDGKSIPGDFILSLYRSWFEQSIESLRTEDPVKCINLSRSGSHIEGMTNLRMKDPQAKLDLDRNTNKNLRKELLEPFRSEISSPKDRRADQKAKLQEIQSLLLSLQKKEAGASAAETVWARYPELRALIRKTEVYISRNSEKLSDERADGVYRKNLGKSLEQYLRFSSRYL
;
A
#
# COMPACT_ATOMS: atom_id res chain seq x y z
N MET A 1 -31.21 -23.50 -43.42
CA MET A 1 -31.69 -22.09 -43.42
C MET A 1 -30.80 -21.28 -42.49
N PRO A 2 -30.09 -20.25 -42.96
CA PRO A 2 -29.30 -19.40 -42.09
C PRO A 2 -30.22 -18.39 -41.36
N VAL A 3 -29.93 -18.16 -40.09
CA VAL A 3 -30.57 -17.15 -39.24
C VAL A 3 -30.05 -15.76 -39.65
N PRO A 4 -30.89 -14.74 -39.88
CA PRO A 4 -30.43 -13.39 -40.15
C PRO A 4 -29.83 -12.78 -38.87
N GLY A 5 -28.56 -12.35 -38.92
CA GLY A 5 -27.94 -11.53 -37.86
C GLY A 5 -26.55 -11.95 -37.37
N SER A 6 -25.96 -13.05 -37.85
CA SER A 6 -24.57 -13.39 -37.51
C SER A 6 -23.58 -12.64 -38.41
N ILE A 7 -22.89 -11.64 -37.85
CA ILE A 7 -21.74 -11.01 -38.52
C ILE A 7 -20.51 -11.88 -38.22
N THR A 8 -20.06 -12.65 -39.20
CA THR A 8 -18.73 -13.27 -39.20
C THR A 8 -17.71 -12.21 -39.61
N VAL A 9 -16.86 -11.78 -38.67
CA VAL A 9 -15.76 -10.84 -38.94
C VAL A 9 -14.49 -11.64 -39.25
N SER A 10 -14.01 -11.55 -40.48
CA SER A 10 -12.81 -12.26 -40.95
C SER A 10 -11.49 -11.57 -40.57
N SER A 11 -11.53 -10.29 -40.15
CA SER A 11 -10.36 -9.48 -39.83
C SER A 11 -10.64 -8.44 -38.73
N ALA A 12 -9.68 -8.23 -37.82
CA ALA A 12 -9.79 -7.23 -36.75
C ALA A 12 -9.91 -5.77 -37.27
N LYS A 13 -9.65 -5.53 -38.56
CA LYS A 13 -9.81 -4.22 -39.22
C LYS A 13 -11.28 -3.87 -39.52
N ASP A 14 -12.22 -4.80 -39.35
CA ASP A 14 -13.64 -4.56 -39.63
C ASP A 14 -14.46 -4.31 -38.34
N LEU A 15 -13.82 -4.42 -37.16
CA LEU A 15 -14.43 -4.08 -35.88
C LEU A 15 -14.44 -2.57 -35.65
N ASN A 16 -15.49 -2.04 -35.04
CA ASN A 16 -15.53 -0.63 -34.62
C ASN A 16 -14.47 -0.34 -33.54
N PRO A 17 -14.09 0.94 -33.32
CA PRO A 17 -13.01 1.30 -32.40
C PRO A 17 -13.23 0.81 -30.97
N THR A 18 -14.48 0.82 -30.48
CA THR A 18 -14.85 0.37 -29.13
C THR A 18 -14.66 -1.14 -28.96
N MET A 19 -14.97 -1.94 -29.97
CA MET A 19 -14.75 -3.39 -29.97
C MET A 19 -13.29 -3.75 -30.16
N ARG A 20 -12.49 -2.95 -30.90
CA ARG A 20 -11.03 -3.13 -30.95
C ARG A 20 -10.38 -2.88 -29.61
N ILE A 21 -10.85 -1.88 -28.86
CA ILE A 21 -10.37 -1.59 -27.50
C ILE A 21 -10.72 -2.76 -26.57
N LEU A 22 -11.96 -3.26 -26.59
CA LEU A 22 -12.38 -4.45 -25.83
C LEU A 22 -11.55 -5.70 -26.18
N LEU A 23 -11.32 -5.96 -27.46
CA LEU A 23 -10.51 -7.10 -27.92
C LEU A 23 -9.02 -6.95 -27.54
N THR A 24 -8.50 -5.72 -27.52
CA THR A 24 -7.12 -5.42 -27.10
C THR A 24 -6.97 -5.54 -25.58
N CYS A 25 -7.96 -5.09 -24.80
CA CYS A 25 -8.03 -5.30 -23.36
C CYS A 25 -8.13 -6.79 -23.01
N MET A 26 -8.88 -7.58 -23.78
CA MET A 26 -8.95 -9.03 -23.60
C MET A 26 -7.63 -9.73 -23.95
N LYS A 27 -6.87 -9.26 -24.95
CA LYS A 27 -5.54 -9.81 -25.26
C LYS A 27 -4.48 -9.47 -24.19
N PHE A 28 -4.58 -8.32 -23.54
CA PHE A 28 -3.66 -7.93 -22.46
C PHE A 28 -3.93 -8.67 -21.14
N LEU A 29 -5.16 -9.14 -20.92
CA LEU A 29 -5.55 -9.89 -19.72
C LEU A 29 -5.38 -11.41 -19.85
N CYS A 30 -5.01 -11.92 -21.04
CA CYS A 30 -4.95 -13.36 -21.34
C CYS A 30 -3.58 -13.80 -21.87
N LEU A 31 -2.46 -13.34 -21.31
CA LEU A 31 -1.17 -13.98 -21.55
C LEU A 31 -1.02 -15.20 -20.61
N PRO A 32 -1.02 -16.44 -21.12
CA PRO A 32 -0.63 -17.60 -20.33
C PRO A 32 0.90 -17.70 -20.32
N GLN A 33 1.52 -17.47 -19.17
CA GLN A 33 2.89 -17.94 -18.93
C GLN A 33 2.84 -19.25 -18.17
N SER A 34 2.65 -20.35 -18.90
CA SER A 34 3.30 -21.66 -18.69
C SER A 34 2.50 -22.76 -19.41
N ARG A 35 3.17 -23.55 -20.25
CA ARG A 35 2.64 -24.82 -20.78
C ARG A 35 2.52 -25.86 -19.66
N PRO A 36 1.52 -26.75 -19.68
CA PRO A 36 1.44 -27.86 -18.73
C PRO A 36 2.43 -28.96 -19.14
N VAL A 37 3.31 -29.36 -18.23
CA VAL A 37 4.07 -30.61 -18.35
C VAL A 37 3.37 -31.66 -17.50
N GLY A 38 2.96 -32.73 -18.19
CA GLY A 38 2.76 -34.12 -17.75
C GLY A 38 2.44 -34.43 -16.29
N SER A 39 1.27 -35.03 -16.13
CA SER A 39 0.88 -35.99 -15.09
C SER A 39 2.02 -36.85 -14.52
N GLU A 40 2.12 -36.95 -13.19
CA GLU A 40 1.74 -38.15 -12.42
C GLU A 40 2.03 -37.98 -10.91
N LYS A 41 1.01 -38.29 -10.10
CA LYS A 41 1.02 -38.84 -8.73
C LYS A 41 2.20 -38.48 -7.80
N ARG A 42 1.91 -37.70 -6.75
CA ARG A 42 1.75 -38.23 -5.37
C ARG A 42 1.16 -37.16 -4.45
N SER A 43 -0.02 -37.51 -3.92
CA SER A 43 -0.61 -37.00 -2.70
C SER A 43 0.40 -36.96 -1.55
N CYS A 44 0.54 -35.81 -0.91
CA CYS A 44 1.10 -35.65 0.42
C CYS A 44 0.25 -34.62 1.14
N TRP A 45 -0.42 -35.08 2.19
CA TRP A 45 -1.21 -34.28 3.11
C TRP A 45 -0.29 -33.35 3.88
N ILE A 46 -0.62 -32.06 3.96
CA ILE A 46 -0.20 -31.22 5.09
C ILE A 46 -1.48 -30.65 5.69
N GLN A 47 -2.06 -31.46 6.56
CA GLN A 47 -3.03 -31.04 7.56
C GLN A 47 -2.27 -31.14 8.90
N GLU A 48 -2.45 -30.13 9.74
CA GLU A 48 -1.97 -30.00 11.13
C GLU A 48 -0.51 -29.54 11.32
N GLY A 49 -0.35 -28.39 11.97
CA GLY A 49 0.93 -28.01 12.60
C GLY A 49 1.50 -26.62 12.33
N ILE A 50 0.71 -25.59 12.03
CA ILE A 50 1.23 -24.20 12.15
C ILE A 50 1.11 -23.82 13.63
N SER A 51 2.21 -23.99 14.36
CA SER A 51 2.37 -23.41 15.69
C SER A 51 2.18 -21.89 15.59
N ARG A 52 1.31 -21.36 16.45
CA ARG A 52 1.00 -19.94 16.62
C ARG A 52 2.29 -19.09 16.56
N PRO A 53 2.34 -17.98 15.80
CA PRO A 53 3.34 -16.95 16.08
C PRO A 53 3.10 -16.45 17.51
N ALA A 54 4.19 -16.34 18.28
CA ALA A 54 4.19 -15.78 19.63
C ALA A 54 3.57 -14.35 19.62
N PRO A 55 3.00 -13.88 20.75
CA PRO A 55 2.28 -12.62 20.80
C PRO A 55 3.14 -11.46 20.28
N THR A 56 2.58 -10.78 19.28
CA THR A 56 3.10 -9.58 18.63
C THR A 56 3.32 -8.48 19.66
N LEU A 57 4.58 -8.06 19.86
CA LEU A 57 4.88 -6.85 20.61
C LEU A 57 4.38 -5.64 19.82
N THR A 58 3.59 -4.78 20.45
CA THR A 58 3.08 -3.54 19.85
C THR A 58 4.19 -2.52 19.61
N VAL A 59 3.99 -1.56 18.69
CA VAL A 59 4.90 -0.41 18.41
C VAL A 59 5.30 0.34 19.68
N LYS A 60 4.44 0.35 20.70
CA LYS A 60 4.69 0.97 22.00
C LYS A 60 5.59 0.14 22.93
N GLN A 61 5.64 -1.18 22.73
CA GLN A 61 6.53 -2.10 23.43
C GLN A 61 7.89 -2.25 22.71
N LEU A 62 8.03 -1.68 21.50
CA LEU A 62 9.23 -1.72 20.67
C LEU A 62 10.28 -0.63 21.00
N GLY A 63 10.13 0.11 22.10
CA GLY A 63 11.19 0.99 22.61
C GLY A 63 11.62 2.10 21.64
N MET A 64 10.71 2.59 20.79
CA MET A 64 10.96 3.82 20.03
C MET A 64 10.98 5.00 21.00
N ALA A 65 12.19 5.36 21.41
CA ALA A 65 12.52 6.58 22.13
C ALA A 65 11.77 7.78 21.52
N GLY A 66 11.07 8.56 22.35
CA GLY A 66 10.33 9.73 21.90
C GLY A 66 11.26 10.82 21.32
N PRO A 67 10.69 11.86 20.67
CA PRO A 67 11.45 12.92 19.99
C PRO A 67 12.56 13.56 20.84
N SER A 68 12.37 13.64 22.16
CA SER A 68 13.31 14.21 23.12
C SER A 68 14.60 13.41 23.30
N GLU A 69 14.57 12.08 23.14
CA GLU A 69 15.76 11.21 23.24
C GLU A 69 16.53 11.15 21.91
N ALA A 70 15.83 11.18 20.78
CA ALA A 70 16.44 11.32 19.44
C ALA A 70 17.21 12.65 19.29
N THR A 71 16.76 13.71 19.96
CA THR A 71 17.42 15.03 19.92
C THR A 71 18.73 15.03 20.72
N ARG A 72 18.77 14.35 21.88
CA ARG A 72 20.01 14.15 22.66
C ARG A 72 21.06 13.35 21.89
N TYR A 73 20.63 12.34 21.14
CA TYR A 73 21.49 11.57 20.24
C TYR A 73 21.97 12.40 19.03
N ALA A 74 21.15 13.32 18.51
CA ALA A 74 21.49 14.17 17.37
C ALA A 74 22.57 15.22 17.68
N ASP A 75 22.68 15.67 18.93
CA ASP A 75 23.71 16.63 19.35
C ASP A 75 25.08 15.98 19.56
N ASP A 76 25.12 14.72 20.02
CA ASP A 76 26.36 13.92 20.04
C ASP A 76 26.86 13.60 18.61
N ILE A 77 25.94 13.37 17.66
CA ILE A 77 26.24 13.01 16.25
C ILE A 77 26.86 14.15 15.44
N ARG A 78 26.61 15.42 15.79
CA ARG A 78 27.23 16.57 15.11
C ARG A 78 28.76 16.60 15.23
N SER A 79 29.33 15.84 16.17
CA SER A 79 30.76 15.81 16.45
C SER A 79 31.55 14.72 15.70
N ALA A 80 30.90 13.75 15.05
CA ALA A 80 31.62 12.60 14.46
C ALA A 80 31.03 12.18 13.10
N GLY A 81 31.74 12.52 12.01
CA GLY A 81 31.40 12.16 10.63
C GLY A 81 31.51 10.65 10.34
N HIS A 82 30.57 9.85 10.84
CA HIS A 82 30.52 8.41 10.58
C HIS A 82 29.44 8.07 9.54
N VAL A 83 29.88 7.51 8.39
CA VAL A 83 29.01 7.05 7.28
C VAL A 83 27.90 6.09 7.75
N MET A 84 28.19 5.22 8.72
CA MET A 84 27.19 4.28 9.29
C MET A 84 26.10 4.98 10.08
N GLU A 85 26.41 6.09 10.76
CA GLU A 85 25.41 6.85 11.54
C GLU A 85 24.42 7.56 10.61
N GLU A 86 24.89 8.03 9.46
CA GLU A 86 24.02 8.54 8.39
C GLU A 86 23.12 7.45 7.79
N VAL A 87 23.65 6.23 7.61
CA VAL A 87 22.86 5.07 7.17
C VAL A 87 21.76 4.73 8.20
N PHE A 88 22.09 4.67 9.50
CA PHE A 88 21.09 4.39 10.55
C PHE A 88 20.04 5.47 10.67
N ARG A 89 20.41 6.75 10.50
CA ARG A 89 19.45 7.87 10.45
C ARG A 89 18.47 7.72 9.29
N ARG A 90 18.94 7.29 8.12
CA ARG A 90 18.09 7.07 6.93
C ARG A 90 17.32 5.75 6.96
N LYS A 91 17.79 4.76 7.73
CA LYS A 91 17.24 3.40 7.80
C LYS A 91 17.11 2.96 9.27
N PRO A 92 16.13 3.51 10.02
CA PRO A 92 16.00 3.29 11.46
C PRO A 92 15.83 1.82 11.84
N TYR A 93 15.18 1.01 10.99
CA TYR A 93 15.00 -0.43 11.21
C TYR A 93 16.33 -1.21 11.26
N LEU A 94 17.46 -0.66 10.78
CA LEU A 94 18.75 -1.33 10.93
C LEU A 94 19.29 -1.25 12.37
N GLN A 95 18.74 -0.38 13.22
CA GLN A 95 19.12 -0.29 14.63
C GLN A 95 18.85 -1.59 15.40
N PHE A 96 17.88 -2.41 14.95
CA PHE A 96 17.62 -3.74 15.53
C PHE A 96 18.81 -4.71 15.47
N LEU A 97 19.73 -4.48 14.51
CA LEU A 97 20.93 -5.30 14.33
C LEU A 97 22.11 -4.83 15.19
N ARG A 98 22.03 -3.62 15.77
CA ARG A 98 23.12 -3.04 16.55
C ARG A 98 23.28 -3.77 17.88
N GLY A 99 24.52 -4.05 18.26
CA GLY A 99 24.84 -4.71 19.53
C GLY A 99 24.40 -6.18 19.63
N LYS A 100 23.89 -6.76 18.53
CA LYS A 100 23.62 -8.20 18.46
C LYS A 100 24.95 -8.95 18.35
N SER A 101 25.28 -9.74 19.38
CA SER A 101 26.47 -10.58 19.41
C SER A 101 26.23 -11.83 18.57
N SER A 102 27.18 -12.16 17.70
CA SER A 102 27.12 -13.31 16.80
C SER A 102 28.38 -14.17 16.96
N PRO A 103 28.60 -14.79 18.15
CA PRO A 103 29.83 -15.49 18.47
C PRO A 103 30.06 -16.73 17.58
N ASP A 104 28.97 -17.26 17.02
CA ASP A 104 28.98 -18.43 16.13
C ASP A 104 29.41 -18.11 14.70
N PHE A 105 29.53 -16.83 14.35
CA PHE A 105 29.91 -16.37 13.02
C PHE A 105 31.38 -15.97 12.96
N SER A 106 32.05 -16.37 11.88
CA SER A 106 33.46 -16.09 11.61
C SER A 106 33.70 -15.79 10.13
N LEU A 107 34.85 -15.22 9.79
CA LEU A 107 35.30 -15.10 8.40
C LEU A 107 36.16 -16.30 8.02
N LEU A 108 35.85 -16.90 6.87
CA LEU A 108 36.72 -17.85 6.19
C LEU A 108 37.22 -17.23 4.89
N GLU A 109 38.48 -17.48 4.54
CA GLU A 109 39.01 -17.15 3.22
C GLU A 109 38.63 -18.25 2.23
N ALA A 110 37.88 -17.88 1.19
CA ALA A 110 37.56 -18.76 0.07
C ALA A 110 38.78 -18.96 -0.85
N ARG A 111 38.73 -19.96 -1.73
CA ARG A 111 39.84 -20.28 -2.64
C ARG A 111 40.19 -19.18 -3.64
N ASP A 112 39.26 -18.27 -3.91
CA ASP A 112 39.48 -17.09 -4.75
C ASP A 112 39.93 -15.86 -3.96
N GLY A 113 40.21 -16.01 -2.65
CA GLY A 113 40.67 -14.96 -1.75
C GLY A 113 39.54 -14.11 -1.13
N CYS A 114 38.27 -14.42 -1.42
CA CYS A 114 37.15 -13.69 -0.82
C CYS A 114 36.93 -14.09 0.64
N LEU A 115 36.76 -13.11 1.52
CA LEU A 115 36.34 -13.36 2.91
C LEU A 115 34.83 -13.57 2.96
N ILE A 116 34.41 -14.76 3.37
CA ILE A 116 33.00 -15.17 3.42
C ILE A 116 32.57 -15.50 4.86
N PRO A 117 31.31 -15.24 5.22
CA PRO A 117 30.79 -15.61 6.53
C PRO A 117 30.66 -17.14 6.63
N ALA A 118 30.98 -17.65 7.82
CA ALA A 118 30.79 -19.04 8.21
C ALA A 118 30.12 -19.11 9.58
N GLU A 119 29.16 -20.02 9.70
CA GLU A 119 28.43 -20.30 10.94
C GLU A 119 28.95 -21.63 11.49
N HIS A 120 29.44 -21.63 12.74
CA HIS A 120 30.11 -22.78 13.35
C HIS A 120 31.22 -23.40 12.48
N GLY A 121 31.97 -22.55 11.77
CA GLY A 121 33.05 -22.97 10.86
C GLY A 121 32.59 -23.53 9.51
N LYS A 122 31.28 -23.58 9.24
CA LYS A 122 30.73 -23.98 7.94
C LYS A 122 30.42 -22.75 7.09
N ALA A 123 31.06 -22.65 5.93
CA ALA A 123 30.82 -21.56 4.97
C ALA A 123 29.33 -21.48 4.58
N LEU A 124 28.79 -20.26 4.51
CA LEU A 124 27.39 -20.01 4.15
C LEU A 124 27.15 -19.98 2.63
N CYS A 125 28.21 -19.96 1.83
CA CYS A 125 28.20 -20.00 0.38
C CYS A 125 29.35 -20.90 -0.14
N THR A 126 29.50 -21.02 -1.46
CA THR A 126 30.58 -21.86 -2.02
C THR A 126 31.97 -21.35 -1.62
N ALA A 127 32.80 -22.20 -1.00
CA ALA A 127 34.20 -21.86 -0.70
C ALA A 127 35.12 -21.93 -1.94
N TYR A 128 34.62 -22.43 -3.07
CA TYR A 128 35.40 -22.60 -4.31
C TYR A 128 35.36 -21.38 -5.25
N GLY A 129 34.33 -20.54 -5.14
CA GLY A 129 34.19 -19.34 -5.96
C GLY A 129 32.94 -18.51 -5.61
N PRO A 130 32.89 -17.88 -4.42
CA PRO A 130 31.79 -17.01 -4.00
C PRO A 130 31.40 -15.96 -5.04
N ALA A 131 32.38 -15.33 -5.69
CA ALA A 131 32.13 -14.31 -6.71
C ALA A 131 31.35 -14.89 -7.91
N ARG A 132 31.75 -16.07 -8.41
CA ARG A 132 31.07 -16.74 -9.54
C ARG A 132 29.65 -17.18 -9.17
N GLU A 133 29.44 -17.61 -7.93
CA GLU A 133 28.10 -17.94 -7.44
C GLU A 133 27.20 -16.70 -7.43
N ALA A 134 27.70 -15.58 -6.90
CA ALA A 134 26.97 -14.32 -6.90
C ALA A 134 26.69 -13.84 -8.33
N ASP A 135 27.67 -13.85 -9.23
CA ASP A 135 27.49 -13.46 -10.64
C ASP A 135 26.36 -14.28 -11.28
N ARG A 136 26.33 -15.60 -11.06
CA ARG A 136 25.25 -16.47 -11.56
C ARG A 136 23.88 -16.06 -11.02
N ILE A 137 23.76 -15.73 -9.73
CA ILE A 137 22.51 -15.25 -9.14
C ILE A 137 22.11 -13.89 -9.74
N LEU A 138 23.08 -12.99 -9.85
CA LEU A 138 22.89 -11.62 -10.35
C LEU A 138 22.62 -11.56 -11.86
N THR A 139 22.94 -12.60 -12.65
CA THR A 139 22.44 -12.69 -14.04
C THR A 139 20.92 -12.59 -14.12
N GLY A 140 20.19 -13.05 -13.09
CA GLY A 140 18.75 -12.90 -13.01
C GLY A 140 18.27 -11.45 -12.88
N ALA A 141 19.13 -10.52 -12.50
CA ALA A 141 18.85 -9.07 -12.50
C ALA A 141 19.00 -8.42 -13.88
N GLN A 142 19.54 -9.13 -14.88
CA GLN A 142 19.66 -8.57 -16.23
C GLN A 142 18.26 -8.25 -16.82
N GLY A 143 18.16 -7.11 -17.51
CA GLY A 143 16.90 -6.63 -18.07
C GLY A 143 15.85 -6.25 -17.02
N LEU A 144 16.27 -5.90 -15.79
CA LEU A 144 15.38 -5.36 -14.77
C LEU A 144 14.91 -3.97 -15.18
N LYS A 145 13.59 -3.79 -15.27
CA LYS A 145 13.02 -2.46 -15.59
C LYS A 145 13.07 -1.58 -14.35
N ARG A 146 13.14 -0.26 -14.54
CA ARG A 146 13.04 0.74 -13.46
C ARG A 146 11.77 0.58 -12.61
N THR A 147 10.70 0.07 -13.21
CA THR A 147 9.41 -0.20 -12.54
C THR A 147 9.36 -1.53 -11.78
N GLN A 148 10.46 -2.28 -11.68
CA GLN A 148 10.50 -3.54 -10.94
C GLN A 148 11.29 -3.40 -9.64
N ILE A 149 10.73 -3.95 -8.56
CA ILE A 149 11.43 -4.12 -7.29
C ILE A 149 12.27 -5.40 -7.37
N LEU A 150 13.55 -5.33 -7.00
CA LEU A 150 14.41 -6.50 -6.89
C LEU A 150 14.47 -6.97 -5.44
N VAL A 151 14.27 -8.27 -5.22
CA VAL A 151 14.40 -8.89 -3.90
C VAL A 151 15.37 -10.04 -3.99
N ILE A 152 16.38 -10.05 -3.14
CA ILE A 152 17.33 -11.15 -3.01
C ILE A 152 17.00 -11.90 -1.71
N LEU A 153 16.64 -13.17 -1.84
CA LEU A 153 16.34 -14.07 -0.74
C LEU A 153 17.62 -14.83 -0.37
N GLY A 154 18.12 -14.54 0.82
CA GLY A 154 19.35 -15.06 1.38
C GLY A 154 20.53 -14.10 1.21
N ALA A 155 21.26 -13.91 2.31
CA ALA A 155 22.44 -13.05 2.41
C ALA A 155 23.71 -13.82 2.80
N GLY A 156 23.75 -15.15 2.60
CA GLY A 156 24.90 -15.98 2.96
C GLY A 156 26.16 -15.73 2.13
N ASN A 157 26.02 -15.19 0.92
CA ASN A 157 27.12 -14.82 0.05
C ASN A 157 27.25 -13.28 -0.01
N PRO A 158 28.30 -12.66 0.56
CA PRO A 158 28.44 -11.20 0.58
C PRO A 158 28.63 -10.58 -0.81
N GLU A 159 29.05 -11.36 -1.80
CA GLU A 159 29.29 -10.87 -3.15
C GLU A 159 27.99 -10.49 -3.88
N ILE A 160 26.82 -10.91 -3.38
CA ILE A 160 25.52 -10.49 -3.93
C ILE A 160 25.27 -8.99 -3.80
N PHE A 161 25.92 -8.29 -2.85
CA PHE A 161 25.74 -6.86 -2.63
C PHE A 161 26.30 -6.01 -3.78
N LYS A 162 27.16 -6.60 -4.64
CA LYS A 162 27.61 -6.01 -5.91
C LYS A 162 26.47 -5.60 -6.83
N VAL A 163 25.28 -6.17 -6.64
CA VAL A 163 24.07 -5.80 -7.37
C VAL A 163 23.84 -4.29 -7.39
N ALA A 164 24.23 -3.56 -6.34
CA ALA A 164 24.10 -2.11 -6.25
C ALA A 164 24.72 -1.38 -7.46
N ALA A 165 25.83 -1.87 -8.01
CA ALA A 165 26.49 -1.27 -9.16
C ALA A 165 25.70 -1.43 -10.48
N SER A 166 24.74 -2.35 -10.52
CA SER A 166 23.90 -2.63 -11.69
C SER A 166 22.51 -1.97 -11.63
N LEU A 167 22.18 -1.30 -10.52
CA LEU A 167 20.88 -0.65 -10.31
C LEU A 167 20.84 0.74 -10.96
N VAL A 168 19.70 1.07 -11.56
CA VAL A 168 19.42 2.43 -12.03
C VAL A 168 19.14 3.33 -10.81
N PRO A 169 19.53 4.62 -10.80
CA PRO A 169 19.23 5.52 -9.69
C PRO A 169 17.75 5.50 -9.27
N GLY A 170 17.51 5.26 -7.98
CA GLY A 170 16.18 5.16 -7.37
C GLY A 170 15.47 3.82 -7.57
N GLN A 171 16.10 2.82 -8.18
CA GLN A 171 15.59 1.46 -8.25
C GLN A 171 15.63 0.79 -6.88
N ILE A 172 14.56 0.07 -6.54
CA ILE A 172 14.45 -0.56 -5.22
C ILE A 172 15.05 -1.96 -5.27
N CYS A 173 15.99 -2.21 -4.36
CA CYS A 173 16.54 -3.52 -4.07
C CYS A 173 16.41 -3.81 -2.57
N ALA A 174 15.89 -4.98 -2.22
CA ALA A 174 15.88 -5.45 -0.84
C ALA A 174 16.58 -6.81 -0.73
N VAL A 175 17.45 -6.99 0.26
CA VAL A 175 17.98 -8.31 0.64
C VAL A 175 17.32 -8.76 1.93
N LEU A 176 16.83 -9.99 1.94
CA LEU A 176 16.15 -10.62 3.07
C LEU A 176 16.88 -11.89 3.48
N ASP A 177 17.17 -12.09 4.76
CA ASP A 177 17.67 -13.37 5.29
C ASP A 177 17.00 -13.70 6.64
N HIS A 178 16.66 -14.97 6.86
CA HIS A 178 16.04 -15.43 8.11
C HIS A 178 16.91 -15.27 9.37
N ARG A 179 18.24 -15.16 9.23
CA ARG A 179 19.17 -15.16 10.36
C ARG A 179 19.42 -13.75 10.90
N LEU A 180 18.77 -13.40 12.01
CA LEU A 180 19.04 -12.13 12.70
C LEU A 180 20.52 -11.97 13.10
N ALA A 181 21.14 -13.05 13.58
CA ALA A 181 22.55 -13.06 13.99
C ALA A 181 23.51 -12.78 12.82
N LEU A 182 23.21 -13.24 11.61
CA LEU A 182 24.01 -12.92 10.42
C LEU A 182 23.97 -11.41 10.11
N GLY A 183 22.81 -10.78 10.27
CA GLY A 183 22.67 -9.33 10.13
C GLY A 183 23.50 -8.57 11.17
N GLY A 184 23.43 -8.97 12.45
CA GLY A 184 24.26 -8.42 13.52
C GLY A 184 25.76 -8.55 13.23
N TYR A 185 26.19 -9.71 12.75
CA TYR A 185 27.57 -9.99 12.36
C TYR A 185 28.07 -9.05 11.24
N TYR A 186 27.24 -8.84 10.20
CA TYR A 186 27.57 -7.91 9.13
C TYR A 186 27.75 -6.48 9.63
N ILE A 187 26.83 -5.99 10.48
CA ILE A 187 26.92 -4.64 11.05
C ILE A 187 28.15 -4.50 11.96
N GLN A 188 28.40 -5.47 12.84
CA GLN A 188 29.56 -5.47 13.74
C GLN A 188 30.89 -5.44 12.96
N THR A 189 30.98 -6.20 11.86
CA THR A 189 32.18 -6.23 11.01
C THR A 189 32.40 -4.90 10.30
N LEU A 190 31.34 -4.22 9.85
CA LEU A 190 31.44 -2.88 9.24
C LEU A 190 31.85 -1.81 10.26
N GLU A 191 31.30 -1.86 11.48
CA GLU A 191 31.64 -0.93 12.56
C GLU A 191 33.09 -1.09 13.05
N SER A 192 33.56 -2.34 13.20
CA SER A 192 34.94 -2.61 13.64
C SER A 192 35.97 -2.16 12.61
N THR A 193 35.68 -2.31 11.32
CA THR A 193 36.58 -1.90 10.25
C THR A 193 36.60 -0.38 10.05
N SER A 194 35.49 0.31 10.31
CA SER A 194 35.41 1.79 10.30
C SER A 194 36.22 2.45 11.42
N ARG A 195 36.34 1.79 12.59
CA ARG A 195 37.17 2.26 13.72
C ARG A 195 38.68 2.09 13.47
N ASN A 196 39.08 1.05 12.74
CA ASN A 196 40.49 0.81 12.43
C ASN A 196 41.07 1.73 11.33
N GLN A 197 40.23 2.36 10.50
CA GLN A 197 40.67 3.35 9.49
C GLN A 197 40.97 4.74 10.08
N THR A 198 40.42 5.07 11.26
CA THR A 198 40.66 6.35 11.93
C THR A 198 41.93 6.32 12.78
N THR A 199 42.39 5.14 13.21
CA THR A 199 43.64 4.97 13.97
C THR A 199 44.90 4.90 13.11
N SER A 200 44.80 4.80 11.78
CA SER A 200 45.95 4.73 10.86
C SER A 200 46.39 6.08 10.27
N ALA A 201 45.73 7.18 10.62
CA ALA A 201 46.20 8.53 10.33
C ALA A 201 47.00 9.08 11.52
N SER A 202 48.17 8.50 11.82
CA SER A 202 49.16 9.10 12.69
C SER A 202 50.45 9.39 11.92
N VAL A 203 50.97 10.60 12.17
CA VAL A 203 52.07 11.33 11.55
C VAL A 203 53.37 10.50 11.48
N PRO A 204 54.17 10.60 10.40
CA PRO A 204 55.50 10.00 10.38
C PRO A 204 56.46 10.89 11.20
N THR A 205 56.79 10.48 12.42
CA THR A 205 57.94 11.04 13.15
C THR A 205 59.13 10.12 12.99
N GLY A 206 60.08 10.53 12.14
CA GLY A 206 61.45 10.03 12.16
C GLY A 206 62.37 11.06 12.81
N GLY A 207 63.38 10.58 13.54
CA GLY A 207 64.65 11.29 13.70
C GLY A 207 65.00 11.84 15.10
N GLU A 208 65.57 10.95 15.92
CA GLU A 208 66.85 11.13 16.62
C GLU A 208 67.03 11.98 17.91
N MET A 209 67.68 11.26 18.85
CA MET A 209 68.70 11.62 19.85
C MET A 209 68.31 11.84 21.33
N ALA A 210 68.81 10.89 22.13
CA ALA A 210 69.51 10.97 23.43
C ALA A 210 69.06 12.05 24.44
N ASP A 211 68.84 11.75 25.72
CA ASP A 211 69.84 11.14 26.60
C ASP A 211 69.21 10.80 27.98
N ARG A 212 69.85 9.82 28.65
CA ARG A 212 69.93 9.57 30.11
C ARG A 212 68.69 9.17 30.96
N GLN A 213 68.77 7.89 31.34
CA GLN A 213 68.87 7.38 32.73
C GLN A 213 67.75 7.71 33.74
N SER A 214 66.98 6.68 34.11
CA SER A 214 67.20 5.83 35.31
C SER A 214 65.88 5.42 35.99
N ARG A 215 65.83 4.13 36.37
CA ARG A 215 65.27 3.52 37.61
C ARG A 215 63.85 3.90 38.05
N GLU A 216 63.02 3.03 38.63
CA GLU A 216 62.97 1.61 38.96
C GLU A 216 61.55 1.47 39.56
N ASP A 217 60.92 0.32 39.31
CA ASP A 217 60.06 -0.40 40.26
C ASP A 217 58.71 0.12 40.82
N LYS A 218 57.79 -0.87 40.77
CA LYS A 218 56.71 -1.21 41.72
C LYS A 218 55.34 -0.56 41.58
N LYS A 219 54.46 -1.29 40.88
CA LYS A 219 53.28 -2.05 41.36
C LYS A 219 52.60 -1.65 42.70
N PRO A 220 51.30 -2.00 42.87
CA PRO A 220 50.20 -1.06 43.10
C PRO A 220 49.54 -1.27 44.47
N ALA A 221 48.59 -0.40 44.85
CA ALA A 221 47.30 -0.79 45.45
C ALA A 221 46.45 0.42 45.88
N THR A 222 45.18 0.10 46.07
CA THR A 222 44.17 0.71 46.94
C THR A 222 43.38 1.94 46.46
N SER A 223 42.11 1.62 46.24
CA SER A 223 40.86 2.37 46.13
C SER A 223 40.52 3.22 47.38
N PRO A 224 39.29 3.78 47.45
CA PRO A 224 38.90 5.17 47.19
C PRO A 224 38.65 5.94 48.52
N PRO A 225 38.08 7.16 48.49
CA PRO A 225 36.70 7.23 49.00
C PRO A 225 35.79 8.30 48.37
N ASP A 226 34.50 8.10 48.67
CA ASP A 226 33.33 8.94 48.48
C ASP A 226 33.40 10.35 49.11
N ALA A 227 32.58 11.27 48.57
CA ALA A 227 31.69 12.24 49.25
C ALA A 227 31.28 13.31 48.20
N SER A 228 30.04 13.36 47.70
CA SER A 228 28.79 13.87 48.31
C SER A 228 28.69 15.41 48.38
N ALA A 229 27.43 15.89 48.31
CA ALA A 229 26.93 17.27 48.49
C ALA A 229 26.86 18.11 47.18
N SER A 230 25.67 18.30 46.59
CA SER A 230 24.64 19.35 46.89
C SER A 230 25.04 20.73 46.31
N ALA A 231 24.22 21.63 45.79
CA ALA A 231 22.81 21.77 45.47
C ALA A 231 22.68 23.15 44.76
N SER A 232 21.58 23.37 44.04
CA SER A 232 20.86 24.66 43.81
C SER A 232 21.58 25.89 43.22
N GLU A 233 20.97 26.45 42.16
CA GLU A 233 20.52 27.86 41.96
C GLU A 233 20.29 28.07 40.45
N VAL A 234 19.06 28.14 39.93
CA VAL A 234 18.17 29.31 39.76
C VAL A 234 18.91 30.60 39.35
N GLY A 235 18.67 31.03 38.11
CA GLY A 235 19.07 32.35 37.60
C GLY A 235 18.39 32.68 36.28
N SER A 236 17.27 33.39 36.37
CA SER A 236 16.53 34.08 35.31
C SER A 236 17.31 35.24 34.69
N GLY A 237 16.98 35.65 33.45
CA GLY A 237 17.18 37.04 33.03
C GLY A 237 17.40 37.30 31.53
N ASP A 238 16.31 37.64 30.85
CA ASP A 238 16.14 38.73 29.88
C ASP A 238 17.04 38.93 28.64
N ALA A 239 16.36 38.85 27.50
CA ALA A 239 16.25 39.80 26.39
C ALA A 239 17.33 40.88 26.18
N VAL A 240 17.73 41.07 24.92
CA VAL A 240 17.62 42.34 24.18
C VAL A 240 17.96 42.15 22.69
N THR A 241 17.19 42.87 21.88
CA THR A 241 17.17 43.09 20.44
C THR A 241 18.46 43.65 19.83
N ARG A 242 18.72 43.37 18.53
CA ARG A 242 18.91 44.42 17.50
C ARG A 242 19.01 43.88 16.08
N GLU A 243 18.39 44.67 15.20
CA GLU A 243 18.34 44.61 13.74
C GLU A 243 19.70 44.85 13.06
N GLY A 244 19.79 44.46 11.78
CA GLY A 244 20.91 44.84 10.90
C GLY A 244 20.79 44.24 9.50
N SER A 245 20.13 44.98 8.61
CA SER A 245 20.04 44.83 7.15
C SER A 245 21.39 44.94 6.42
N SER A 246 21.56 44.26 5.27
CA SER A 246 22.03 44.88 4.02
C SER A 246 22.10 43.91 2.83
N GLU A 247 21.73 44.46 1.67
CA GLU A 247 21.72 43.95 0.30
C GLU A 247 23.11 43.68 -0.32
N GLY A 248 23.11 43.08 -1.53
CA GLY A 248 24.11 43.33 -2.58
C GLY A 248 24.87 42.08 -3.07
N THR A 249 24.43 41.45 -4.16
CA THR A 249 24.87 41.62 -5.57
C THR A 249 26.07 40.76 -6.01
N ASN A 250 25.82 39.92 -7.03
CA ASN A 250 26.78 39.28 -7.94
C ASN A 250 27.68 40.31 -8.65
N PRO A 251 28.83 39.90 -9.21
CA PRO A 251 28.83 39.63 -10.66
C PRO A 251 29.74 38.47 -11.13
N GLU A 252 29.37 37.90 -12.29
CA GLU A 252 30.22 37.12 -13.22
C GLU A 252 31.26 38.00 -13.92
N PRO A 253 32.23 37.39 -14.63
CA PRO A 253 32.53 37.84 -15.99
C PRO A 253 32.78 36.70 -17.02
N THR A 254 31.93 36.71 -18.06
CA THR A 254 32.18 36.90 -19.51
C THR A 254 33.49 36.41 -20.20
N ILE A 255 33.32 35.42 -21.10
CA ILE A 255 33.68 35.31 -22.54
C ILE A 255 35.10 35.70 -23.04
N THR A 256 35.73 34.78 -23.79
CA THR A 256 36.36 35.08 -25.10
C THR A 256 36.19 33.92 -26.08
N GLN A 257 35.81 34.28 -27.31
CA GLN A 257 35.60 33.46 -28.50
C GLN A 257 36.94 33.15 -29.22
N GLY A 258 36.92 32.13 -30.09
CA GLY A 258 37.93 31.88 -31.12
C GLY A 258 37.46 30.79 -32.09
N GLU A 259 37.23 31.19 -33.34
CA GLU A 259 36.54 30.49 -34.43
C GLU A 259 37.36 29.43 -35.19
N ASP A 260 36.60 28.58 -35.91
CA ASP A 260 36.82 28.02 -37.25
C ASP A 260 38.01 27.10 -37.59
N SER A 261 37.71 25.88 -38.04
CA SER A 261 37.69 25.57 -39.48
C SER A 261 37.29 24.12 -39.82
N LYS A 262 36.67 24.00 -41.00
CA LYS A 262 36.06 22.84 -41.67
C LYS A 262 37.08 21.89 -42.32
N PHE A 263 36.68 20.63 -42.54
CA PHE A 263 36.75 19.79 -43.79
C PHE A 263 37.01 18.30 -43.46
N THR A 264 35.99 17.44 -43.58
CA THR A 264 35.72 16.42 -44.64
C THR A 264 36.50 15.09 -44.57
N SER A 265 35.71 14.01 -44.39
CA SER A 265 35.71 12.70 -45.07
C SER A 265 37.00 12.09 -45.63
N SER A 266 37.26 10.82 -45.29
CA SER A 266 37.22 9.70 -46.25
C SER A 266 37.51 8.35 -45.58
N ASP A 267 36.78 7.34 -46.04
CA ASP A 267 36.96 5.89 -45.80
C ASP A 267 38.36 5.37 -46.17
N SER A 268 38.84 4.32 -45.48
CA SER A 268 39.10 2.98 -46.08
C SER A 268 39.93 2.03 -45.20
N LEU A 269 39.45 0.77 -45.18
CA LEU A 269 40.11 -0.55 -45.03
C LEU A 269 41.58 -0.58 -45.53
N SER A 270 42.55 -1.42 -45.11
CA SER A 270 42.63 -2.68 -44.35
C SER A 270 44.10 -3.19 -44.36
N ILE A 271 44.39 -4.24 -43.58
CA ILE A 271 45.44 -5.29 -43.73
C ILE A 271 46.76 -5.15 -42.94
N GLU A 272 46.94 -6.19 -42.12
CA GLU A 272 48.10 -6.93 -41.61
C GLU A 272 49.52 -6.55 -42.09
N GLU A 273 50.48 -6.57 -41.16
CA GLU A 273 51.51 -7.62 -41.11
C GLU A 273 52.31 -7.56 -39.79
N SER A 274 52.67 -8.75 -39.30
CA SER A 274 53.54 -8.98 -38.14
C SER A 274 55.01 -8.93 -38.56
N PRO A 275 55.96 -8.85 -37.61
CA PRO A 275 56.94 -9.94 -37.57
C PRO A 275 57.29 -10.46 -36.17
N ILE A 276 57.73 -11.71 -36.21
CA ILE A 276 58.04 -12.69 -35.17
C ILE A 276 59.45 -12.47 -34.58
N SER A 277 59.65 -12.66 -33.26
CA SER A 277 60.57 -13.67 -32.67
C SER A 277 60.93 -13.45 -31.18
N ALA A 278 60.29 -14.25 -30.30
CA ALA A 278 60.84 -15.18 -29.28
C ALA A 278 61.83 -14.70 -28.17
N PRO A 279 62.12 -15.52 -27.13
CA PRO A 279 61.49 -15.41 -25.80
C PRO A 279 62.49 -15.13 -24.66
N GLY A 280 62.05 -14.43 -23.61
CA GLY A 280 62.84 -14.21 -22.40
C GLY A 280 62.01 -14.53 -21.16
N ASP A 281 62.32 -15.68 -20.56
CA ASP A 281 61.86 -16.06 -19.22
C ASP A 281 62.27 -15.00 -18.19
N SER A 282 61.28 -14.35 -17.58
CA SER A 282 61.38 -13.88 -16.20
C SER A 282 59.98 -13.67 -15.64
N ALA A 283 59.61 -14.55 -14.70
CA ALA A 283 58.37 -14.44 -13.95
C ALA A 283 58.34 -13.11 -13.17
N PRO A 284 57.29 -12.27 -13.30
CA PRO A 284 57.07 -11.20 -12.35
C PRO A 284 56.23 -11.72 -11.19
N SER A 285 56.84 -11.60 -10.02
CA SER A 285 56.29 -11.80 -8.68
C SER A 285 54.88 -11.24 -8.51
N LYS A 286 54.02 -12.05 -7.88
CA LYS A 286 52.81 -11.63 -7.19
C LYS A 286 53.15 -10.55 -6.15
N HIS A 287 52.94 -9.28 -6.48
CA HIS A 287 52.71 -8.25 -5.47
C HIS A 287 51.20 -8.08 -5.30
N LEU A 288 50.65 -8.94 -4.44
CA LEU A 288 49.32 -8.81 -3.86
C LEU A 288 49.44 -7.77 -2.73
N ASN A 289 49.05 -6.53 -3.01
CA ASN A 289 48.91 -5.51 -1.98
C ASN A 289 47.51 -4.89 -2.06
N ARG A 290 46.53 -5.62 -1.55
CA ARG A 290 45.21 -5.11 -1.14
C ARG A 290 44.76 -6.01 0.00
N ASN A 291 44.72 -5.53 1.23
CA ASN A 291 43.78 -6.09 2.22
C ASN A 291 42.39 -5.72 1.71
N PRO A 292 41.58 -6.66 1.16
CA PRO A 292 40.22 -6.32 0.77
C PRO A 292 39.44 -6.11 2.06
N HIS A 293 38.94 -4.90 2.26
CA HIS A 293 38.03 -4.61 3.37
C HIS A 293 36.87 -5.62 3.30
N PRO A 294 36.64 -6.43 4.36
CA PRO A 294 35.55 -7.39 4.36
C PRO A 294 34.25 -6.63 4.13
N PHE A 295 33.42 -7.14 3.20
CA PHE A 295 32.10 -6.59 2.89
C PHE A 295 32.09 -5.14 2.35
N ARG A 296 33.13 -4.70 1.62
CA ARG A 296 33.11 -3.41 0.90
C ARG A 296 31.84 -3.22 0.06
N GLU A 297 31.40 -4.27 -0.62
CA GLU A 297 30.20 -4.25 -1.45
C GLU A 297 28.92 -4.02 -0.64
N LEU A 298 28.86 -4.56 0.59
CA LEU A 298 27.76 -4.31 1.53
C LEU A 298 27.73 -2.84 1.95
N GLN A 299 28.89 -2.23 2.21
CA GLN A 299 28.96 -0.81 2.56
C GLN A 299 28.45 0.07 1.41
N THR A 300 28.90 -0.20 0.18
CA THR A 300 28.39 0.46 -1.03
C THR A 300 26.88 0.27 -1.16
N TYR A 301 26.40 -0.97 -1.00
CA TYR A 301 24.97 -1.30 -1.08
C TYR A 301 24.15 -0.52 -0.06
N LEU A 302 24.61 -0.42 1.19
CA LEU A 302 23.93 0.34 2.25
C LEU A 302 23.92 1.85 1.99
N GLY A 303 24.94 2.40 1.33
CA GLY A 303 25.01 3.79 0.92
C GLY A 303 24.12 4.14 -0.29
N THR A 304 23.78 3.16 -1.12
CA THR A 304 22.95 3.37 -2.32
C THR A 304 21.48 3.62 -1.96
N ALA A 305 20.90 4.66 -2.57
CA ALA A 305 19.48 4.99 -2.41
C ALA A 305 18.59 3.88 -3.01
N GLY A 306 17.57 3.44 -2.27
CA GLY A 306 16.66 2.36 -2.68
C GLY A 306 17.16 0.94 -2.34
N CYS A 307 18.35 0.79 -1.75
CA CYS A 307 18.88 -0.50 -1.29
C CYS A 307 18.56 -0.75 0.20
N HIS A 308 17.97 -1.88 0.56
CA HIS A 308 17.48 -2.18 1.91
C HIS A 308 17.88 -3.59 2.37
N LEU A 309 18.09 -3.77 3.68
CA LEU A 309 18.43 -5.07 4.28
C LEU A 309 17.44 -5.41 5.39
N PHE A 310 16.94 -6.64 5.39
CA PHE A 310 16.04 -7.15 6.41
C PHE A 310 16.57 -8.52 6.87
N PHE A 311 16.79 -8.67 8.19
CA PHE A 311 17.34 -9.87 8.79
C PHE A 311 16.46 -10.31 9.96
N GLY A 312 16.10 -11.59 10.00
CA GLY A 312 15.19 -12.12 11.02
C GLY A 312 13.71 -11.90 10.71
N GLU A 313 12.87 -12.74 11.31
CA GLU A 313 11.40 -12.66 11.24
C GLU A 313 10.87 -11.33 11.76
N GLU A 314 11.55 -10.75 12.74
CA GLU A 314 11.18 -9.52 13.42
C GLU A 314 11.21 -8.30 12.48
N THR A 315 12.02 -8.35 11.42
CA THR A 315 12.14 -7.26 10.44
C THR A 315 11.15 -7.35 9.29
N LEU A 316 10.40 -8.45 9.16
CA LEU A 316 9.42 -8.64 8.09
C LEU A 316 8.33 -7.57 8.13
N ILE A 317 7.83 -7.21 9.32
CA ILE A 317 6.80 -6.16 9.46
C ILE A 317 7.30 -4.79 8.95
N SER A 318 8.59 -4.50 9.14
CA SER A 318 9.21 -3.27 8.62
C SER A 318 9.31 -3.29 7.09
N LEU A 319 9.61 -4.46 6.51
CA LEU A 319 9.59 -4.65 5.06
C LEU A 319 8.17 -4.49 4.49
N GLU A 320 7.16 -5.03 5.17
CA GLU A 320 5.76 -4.88 4.78
C GLU A 320 5.34 -3.40 4.76
N HIS A 321 5.57 -2.67 5.86
CA HIS A 321 5.29 -1.24 5.93
C HIS A 321 6.08 -0.45 4.87
N TYR A 322 7.32 -0.85 4.58
CA TYR A 322 8.10 -0.23 3.50
C TYR A 322 7.41 -0.40 2.15
N LEU A 323 7.02 -1.62 1.79
CA LEU A 323 6.31 -1.88 0.53
C LEU A 323 4.93 -1.20 0.48
N GLU A 324 4.23 -1.11 1.60
CA GLU A 324 2.95 -0.40 1.71
C GLU A 324 3.09 1.12 1.60
N GLY A 325 4.22 1.69 2.03
CA GLY A 325 4.53 3.11 1.89
C GLY A 325 4.99 3.50 0.48
N LEU A 326 5.43 2.55 -0.35
CA LEU A 326 5.92 2.85 -1.70
C LEU A 326 4.84 3.46 -2.60
N PRO A 327 5.15 4.46 -3.44
CA PRO A 327 4.21 4.97 -4.44
C PRO A 327 3.93 3.90 -5.51
N ALA A 328 2.75 3.29 -5.48
CA ALA A 328 2.39 2.19 -6.38
C ALA A 328 2.51 2.56 -7.87
N GLU A 329 2.36 3.85 -8.18
CA GLU A 329 2.52 4.43 -9.53
C GLU A 329 3.89 4.13 -10.15
N ASN A 330 4.93 3.98 -9.33
CA ASN A 330 6.30 3.77 -9.82
C ASN A 330 6.60 2.30 -10.15
N PHE A 331 5.74 1.36 -9.75
CA PHE A 331 6.06 -0.08 -9.79
C PHE A 331 5.07 -0.89 -10.63
N GLN A 332 5.55 -1.94 -11.32
CA GLN A 332 4.78 -2.88 -12.13
C GLN A 332 4.93 -4.33 -11.66
N GLY A 333 5.96 -4.65 -10.88
CA GLY A 333 6.23 -6.02 -10.49
C GLY A 333 7.40 -6.15 -9.52
N ILE A 334 7.57 -7.37 -9.03
CA ILE A 334 8.66 -7.77 -8.15
C ILE A 334 9.42 -8.92 -8.80
N ARG A 335 10.75 -8.90 -8.70
CA ARG A 335 11.63 -9.96 -9.18
C ARG A 335 12.39 -10.52 -7.98
N PHE A 336 12.33 -11.84 -7.81
CA PHE A 336 13.04 -12.54 -6.75
C PHE A 336 14.27 -13.26 -7.31
N LEU A 337 15.39 -13.08 -6.62
CA LEU A 337 16.61 -13.88 -6.80
C LEU A 337 16.83 -14.69 -5.53
N LYS A 338 17.29 -15.94 -5.66
CA LYS A 338 17.42 -16.86 -4.53
C LYS A 338 18.86 -17.31 -4.38
N HIS A 339 19.45 -17.03 -3.23
CA HIS A 339 20.68 -17.69 -2.79
C HIS A 339 20.30 -19.03 -2.16
N ARG A 340 20.43 -20.11 -2.95
CA ARG A 340 19.92 -21.44 -2.59
C ARG A 340 20.43 -21.94 -1.24
N SER A 341 21.72 -21.78 -0.95
CA SER A 341 22.29 -22.20 0.33
C SER A 341 21.67 -21.51 1.55
N SER A 342 21.16 -20.28 1.41
CA SER A 342 20.37 -19.63 2.47
C SER A 342 18.92 -20.11 2.46
N VAL A 343 18.29 -20.19 1.29
CA VAL A 343 16.86 -20.51 1.17
C VAL A 343 16.56 -21.94 1.64
N ASP A 344 17.43 -22.88 1.31
CA ASP A 344 17.25 -24.30 1.65
C ASP A 344 17.39 -24.57 3.16
N GLN A 345 17.93 -23.62 3.95
CA GLN A 345 18.01 -23.73 5.42
C GLN A 345 16.69 -23.37 6.12
N ALA A 346 15.87 -22.53 5.50
CA ALA A 346 14.60 -22.07 6.08
C ALA A 346 13.54 -21.84 4.97
N PRO A 347 13.16 -22.89 4.22
CA PRO A 347 12.27 -22.75 3.06
C PRO A 347 10.95 -22.08 3.42
N ASP A 348 10.33 -22.46 4.55
CA ASP A 348 9.05 -21.94 5.01
C ASP A 348 9.07 -20.41 5.21
N PHE A 349 10.15 -19.88 5.79
CA PHE A 349 10.35 -18.44 5.99
C PHE A 349 10.37 -17.69 4.66
N TYR A 350 11.16 -18.16 3.69
CA TYR A 350 11.32 -17.48 2.40
C TYR A 350 10.08 -17.61 1.52
N GLU A 351 9.39 -18.75 1.57
CA GLU A 351 8.12 -18.94 0.89
C GLU A 351 7.04 -18.02 1.46
N TYR A 352 6.95 -17.93 2.79
CA TYR A 352 6.06 -16.99 3.47
C TYR A 352 6.34 -15.53 3.07
N ALA A 353 7.60 -15.10 3.17
CA ALA A 353 8.00 -13.73 2.83
C ALA A 353 7.74 -13.40 1.35
N GLU A 354 8.08 -14.31 0.43
CA GLU A 354 7.82 -14.14 -1.00
C GLU A 354 6.30 -14.00 -1.28
N ALA A 355 5.48 -14.87 -0.69
CA ALA A 355 4.03 -14.82 -0.84
C ALA A 355 3.45 -13.49 -0.30
N ARG A 356 3.94 -13.04 0.86
CA ARG A 356 3.49 -11.81 1.51
C ARG A 356 3.83 -10.57 0.69
N MET A 357 5.06 -10.45 0.20
CA MET A 357 5.49 -9.33 -0.65
C MET A 357 4.70 -9.27 -1.96
N ARG A 358 4.42 -10.44 -2.57
CA ARG A 358 3.57 -10.52 -3.77
C ARG A 358 2.15 -10.06 -3.47
N ALA A 359 1.56 -10.49 -2.36
CA ALA A 359 0.21 -10.11 -1.97
C ALA A 359 0.09 -8.59 -1.73
N ILE A 360 1.06 -7.96 -1.07
CA ILE A 360 1.11 -6.50 -0.87
C ILE A 360 1.14 -5.79 -2.23
N LEU A 361 2.06 -6.16 -3.12
CA LEU A 361 2.17 -5.50 -4.42
C LEU A 361 0.92 -5.70 -5.29
N GLN A 362 0.33 -6.89 -5.29
CA GLN A 362 -0.92 -7.17 -6.00
C GLN A 362 -2.08 -6.31 -5.45
N SER A 363 -2.18 -6.19 -4.12
CA SER A 363 -3.17 -5.33 -3.47
C SER A 363 -3.01 -3.86 -3.88
N ARG A 364 -1.78 -3.34 -3.81
CA ARG A 364 -1.46 -1.96 -4.21
C ARG A 364 -1.73 -1.70 -5.70
N MET A 365 -1.44 -2.66 -6.57
CA MET A 365 -1.74 -2.56 -8.00
C MET A 365 -3.26 -2.56 -8.26
N SER A 366 -4.01 -3.40 -7.56
CA SER A 366 -5.47 -3.45 -7.65
C SER A 366 -6.11 -2.12 -7.21
N ASP A 367 -5.64 -1.54 -6.12
CA ASP A 367 -6.05 -0.21 -5.64
C ASP A 367 -5.73 0.87 -6.69
N LEU A 368 -4.49 0.90 -7.19
CA LEU A 368 -4.07 1.88 -8.21
C LEU A 368 -4.93 1.81 -9.49
N LEU A 369 -5.24 0.61 -9.97
CA LEU A 369 -6.07 0.43 -11.17
C LEU A 369 -7.51 0.91 -10.94
N THR A 370 -8.06 0.63 -9.75
CA THR A 370 -9.38 1.14 -9.34
C THR A 370 -9.38 2.66 -9.31
N ARG A 371 -8.35 3.27 -8.72
CA ARG A 371 -8.18 4.73 -8.70
C ARG A 371 -8.10 5.32 -10.11
N PHE A 372 -7.28 4.76 -10.99
CA PHE A 372 -7.20 5.23 -12.37
C PHE A 372 -8.50 5.15 -13.16
N GLU A 373 -9.39 4.23 -12.80
CA GLU A 373 -10.70 4.12 -13.42
C GLU A 373 -11.71 5.12 -12.83
N PHE A 374 -11.68 5.35 -11.50
CA PHE A 374 -12.75 6.04 -10.80
C PHE A 374 -12.40 7.40 -10.19
N GLU A 375 -11.13 7.77 -10.02
CA GLU A 375 -10.75 9.07 -9.45
C GLU A 375 -11.41 10.27 -10.16
N PRO A 376 -11.49 10.35 -11.51
CA PRO A 376 -12.23 11.42 -12.18
C PRO A 376 -13.72 11.43 -11.84
N LEU A 377 -14.33 10.25 -11.65
CA LEU A 377 -15.73 10.10 -11.27
C LEU A 377 -15.96 10.52 -9.81
N TRP A 378 -15.08 10.11 -8.90
CA TRP A 378 -15.11 10.47 -7.49
C TRP A 378 -14.99 11.98 -7.31
N LEU A 379 -13.96 12.60 -7.89
CA LEU A 379 -13.76 14.05 -7.87
C LEU A 379 -15.02 14.78 -8.33
N ARG A 380 -15.57 14.38 -9.47
CA ARG A 380 -16.79 14.99 -10.03
C ARG A 380 -17.97 14.87 -9.08
N ASN A 381 -18.23 13.68 -8.56
CA ASN A 381 -19.39 13.45 -7.73
C ASN A 381 -19.27 14.19 -6.38
N THR A 382 -18.09 14.15 -5.75
CA THR A 382 -17.79 14.89 -4.51
C THR A 382 -18.07 16.38 -4.67
N LEU A 383 -17.58 16.99 -5.75
CA LEU A 383 -17.81 18.42 -6.00
C LEU A 383 -19.27 18.75 -6.30
N LEU A 384 -20.01 17.89 -7.01
CA LEU A 384 -21.44 18.10 -7.27
C LEU A 384 -22.31 17.91 -6.02
N ASN A 385 -21.91 16.99 -5.14
CA ASN A 385 -22.57 16.70 -3.87
C ASN A 385 -22.14 17.64 -2.75
N SER A 386 -21.20 18.56 -2.98
CA SER A 386 -20.82 19.60 -2.00
C SER A 386 -22.01 20.42 -1.46
N ARG A 387 -23.09 20.53 -2.24
CA ARG A 387 -24.37 21.14 -1.84
C ARG A 387 -25.09 20.40 -0.70
N GLU A 388 -24.78 19.12 -0.52
CA GLU A 388 -25.38 18.25 0.51
C GLU A 388 -24.59 18.30 1.82
N ALA A 389 -23.34 18.76 1.79
CA ALA A 389 -22.49 18.93 2.96
C ALA A 389 -23.10 19.92 3.97
N ARG A 390 -22.92 19.64 5.26
CA ARG A 390 -23.45 20.43 6.39
C ARG A 390 -22.41 20.63 7.48
N PRO A 391 -22.58 21.60 8.41
CA PRO A 391 -21.71 21.72 9.57
C PRO A 391 -21.81 20.48 10.46
N GLU A 392 -20.81 20.27 11.30
CA GLU A 392 -20.70 19.11 12.20
C GLU A 392 -21.84 19.01 13.23
N THR A 393 -22.52 20.14 13.48
CA THR A 393 -23.67 20.24 14.40
C THR A 393 -25.00 19.78 13.79
N GLU A 394 -25.05 19.47 12.50
CA GLU A 394 -26.27 19.08 11.80
C GLU A 394 -26.32 17.58 11.50
N PRO A 395 -27.51 16.95 11.55
CA PRO A 395 -27.65 15.51 11.41
C PRO A 395 -27.27 14.96 10.03
N ARG A 396 -27.14 15.80 8.99
CA ARG A 396 -26.61 15.35 7.70
C ARG A 396 -25.09 15.15 7.67
N ASN A 397 -24.36 15.65 8.64
CA ASN A 397 -22.92 15.43 8.74
C ASN A 397 -22.66 14.20 9.61
N LEU A 398 -21.80 13.29 9.17
CA LEU A 398 -21.47 12.07 9.92
C LEU A 398 -21.00 12.38 11.36
N ILE A 399 -20.23 13.46 11.55
CA ILE A 399 -19.64 13.82 12.86
C ILE A 399 -20.69 14.00 13.94
N TYR A 400 -21.87 14.50 13.58
CA TYR A 400 -23.00 14.67 14.49
C TYR A 400 -23.36 13.38 15.23
N TRP A 401 -23.09 12.21 14.62
CA TRP A 401 -23.48 10.89 15.10
C TRP A 401 -22.40 10.11 15.84
N LYS A 402 -21.23 10.72 16.04
CA LYS A 402 -20.09 10.05 16.66
C LYS A 402 -20.43 9.52 18.06
N ASP A 403 -20.06 8.27 18.32
CA ASP A 403 -20.12 7.61 19.64
C ASP A 403 -21.51 7.56 20.33
N ARG A 404 -22.61 7.60 19.55
CA ARG A 404 -23.99 7.68 20.11
C ARG A 404 -24.52 6.38 20.73
N TRP A 405 -24.06 5.21 20.28
CA TRP A 405 -24.73 3.93 20.59
C TRP A 405 -23.79 2.83 21.12
N LYS A 406 -22.86 3.21 22.01
CA LYS A 406 -21.83 2.31 22.55
C LYS A 406 -22.36 1.00 23.13
N ASP A 407 -23.45 1.06 23.89
CA ASP A 407 -24.00 -0.08 24.63
C ASP A 407 -25.10 -0.84 23.89
N LYS A 408 -25.38 -0.47 22.63
CA LYS A 408 -26.40 -1.14 21.81
C LYS A 408 -25.71 -2.15 20.87
N PRO A 409 -26.34 -3.28 20.54
CA PRO A 409 -25.82 -4.17 19.50
C PRO A 409 -26.20 -3.68 18.10
N ALA A 410 -25.29 -3.82 17.14
CA ALA A 410 -25.55 -3.58 15.72
C ALA A 410 -25.48 -4.88 14.92
N LEU A 411 -26.27 -4.95 13.85
CA LEU A 411 -26.24 -6.00 12.83
C LEU A 411 -25.87 -5.37 11.49
N LEU A 412 -24.66 -5.66 11.01
CA LEU A 412 -24.24 -5.36 9.65
C LEU A 412 -24.72 -6.47 8.70
N VAL A 413 -25.53 -6.09 7.72
CA VAL A 413 -26.05 -7.01 6.72
C VAL A 413 -25.39 -6.76 5.37
N SER A 414 -24.66 -7.75 4.88
CA SER A 414 -24.00 -7.78 3.58
C SER A 414 -24.77 -8.64 2.58
N ALA A 415 -24.48 -8.46 1.29
CA ALA A 415 -25.24 -9.12 0.20
C ALA A 415 -24.68 -10.49 -0.21
N GLY A 416 -23.90 -11.16 0.65
CA GLY A 416 -23.36 -12.48 0.38
C GLY A 416 -24.46 -13.54 0.25
N PRO A 417 -24.24 -14.63 -0.51
CA PRO A 417 -25.26 -15.65 -0.75
C PRO A 417 -25.91 -16.22 0.52
N SER A 418 -25.15 -16.37 1.62
CA SER A 418 -25.65 -16.87 2.91
C SER A 418 -26.69 -15.97 3.59
N LEU A 419 -26.87 -14.72 3.13
CA LEU A 419 -27.92 -13.83 3.63
C LEU A 419 -29.29 -14.50 3.53
N SER A 420 -29.56 -15.21 2.43
CA SER A 420 -30.84 -15.88 2.18
C SER A 420 -31.20 -16.87 3.30
N GLU A 421 -30.21 -17.51 3.91
CA GLU A 421 -30.39 -18.46 5.02
C GLU A 421 -30.67 -17.76 6.36
N SER A 422 -30.37 -16.46 6.45
CA SER A 422 -30.42 -15.67 7.68
C SER A 422 -31.68 -14.79 7.77
N LEU A 423 -32.41 -14.58 6.67
CA LEU A 423 -33.53 -13.63 6.60
C LEU A 423 -34.61 -13.88 7.67
N GLU A 424 -35.07 -15.12 7.84
CA GLU A 424 -36.12 -15.44 8.82
C GLU A 424 -35.67 -15.19 10.26
N TRP A 425 -34.40 -15.50 10.56
CA TRP A 425 -33.82 -15.22 11.86
C TRP A 425 -33.73 -13.71 12.13
N ILE A 426 -33.25 -12.94 11.14
CA ILE A 426 -33.16 -11.48 11.26
C ILE A 426 -34.56 -10.90 11.48
N ARG A 427 -35.57 -11.36 10.73
CA ARG A 427 -36.95 -10.89 10.86
C ARG A 427 -37.50 -11.08 12.27
N SER A 428 -37.25 -12.22 12.90
CA SER A 428 -37.72 -12.54 14.24
C SER A 428 -36.95 -11.84 15.37
N HIS A 429 -35.77 -11.27 15.07
CA HIS A 429 -34.89 -10.62 16.05
C HIS A 429 -34.62 -9.14 15.73
N GLN A 430 -35.28 -8.54 14.73
CA GLN A 430 -34.93 -7.22 14.22
C GLN A 430 -35.01 -6.09 15.27
N ASP A 431 -35.89 -6.22 16.26
CA ASP A 431 -36.05 -5.24 17.35
C ASP A 431 -34.91 -5.26 18.39
N GLN A 432 -34.02 -6.25 18.29
CA GLN A 432 -32.85 -6.39 19.17
C GLN A 432 -31.63 -5.63 18.63
N PHE A 433 -31.61 -5.20 17.36
CA PHE A 433 -30.40 -4.66 16.72
C PHE A 433 -30.62 -3.29 16.09
N PHE A 434 -29.58 -2.46 16.08
CA PHE A 434 -29.43 -1.47 15.02
C PHE A 434 -29.01 -2.20 13.73
N ILE A 435 -29.88 -2.24 12.74
CA ILE A 435 -29.62 -2.93 11.47
C ILE A 435 -29.10 -1.94 10.42
N LEU A 436 -27.85 -2.13 9.99
CA LEU A 436 -27.24 -1.41 8.88
C LEU A 436 -27.11 -2.35 7.68
N ALA A 437 -27.76 -2.01 6.58
CA ALA A 437 -27.61 -2.76 5.33
C ALA A 437 -26.48 -2.17 4.48
N CYS A 438 -25.64 -3.00 3.88
CA CYS A 438 -24.96 -2.57 2.65
C CYS A 438 -26.02 -2.30 1.58
N ASP A 439 -25.83 -1.29 0.73
CA ASP A 439 -26.75 -0.92 -0.35
C ASP A 439 -27.32 -2.13 -1.13
N THR A 440 -26.46 -3.05 -1.54
CA THR A 440 -26.78 -4.29 -2.26
C THR A 440 -27.68 -5.24 -1.46
N ALA A 441 -27.63 -5.21 -0.13
CA ALA A 441 -28.41 -6.06 0.77
C ALA A 441 -29.80 -5.47 1.12
N LEU A 442 -30.05 -4.20 0.80
CA LEU A 442 -31.30 -3.52 1.16
C LEU A 442 -32.54 -4.23 0.60
N LYS A 443 -32.59 -4.48 -0.71
CA LYS A 443 -33.73 -5.14 -1.36
C LYS A 443 -34.05 -6.52 -0.80
N PRO A 444 -33.08 -7.44 -0.62
CA PRO A 444 -33.31 -8.70 0.07
C PRO A 444 -34.00 -8.55 1.43
N LEU A 445 -33.57 -7.58 2.24
CA LEU A 445 -34.16 -7.33 3.56
C LEU A 445 -35.60 -6.82 3.46
N LEU A 446 -35.84 -5.79 2.65
CA LEU A 446 -37.18 -5.19 2.49
C LEU A 446 -38.20 -6.23 2.01
N ARG A 447 -37.81 -7.09 1.06
CA ARG A 447 -38.65 -8.18 0.54
C ARG A 447 -38.96 -9.25 1.57
N ALA A 448 -38.07 -9.48 2.52
CA ALA A 448 -38.30 -10.38 3.64
C ALA A 448 -39.15 -9.76 4.76
N GLY A 449 -39.61 -8.52 4.60
CA GLY A 449 -40.35 -7.78 5.62
C GLY A 449 -39.46 -7.31 6.79
N ILE A 450 -38.16 -7.16 6.55
CA ILE A 450 -37.19 -6.62 7.50
C ILE A 450 -36.97 -5.16 7.15
N ARG A 451 -37.13 -4.26 8.12
CA ARG A 451 -36.89 -2.83 7.93
C ARG A 451 -35.56 -2.45 8.57
N PRO A 452 -34.47 -2.24 7.80
CA PRO A 452 -33.22 -1.77 8.38
C PRO A 452 -33.36 -0.35 8.94
N HIS A 453 -32.47 0.02 9.86
CA HIS A 453 -32.41 1.38 10.42
C HIS A 453 -31.72 2.34 9.46
N GLY A 454 -30.69 1.84 8.75
CA GLY A 454 -30.07 2.57 7.66
C GLY A 454 -29.45 1.67 6.61
N ALA A 455 -29.01 2.29 5.53
CA ALA A 455 -28.20 1.65 4.51
C ALA A 455 -26.95 2.47 4.20
N HIS A 456 -25.83 1.80 3.95
CA HIS A 456 -24.56 2.43 3.61
C HIS A 456 -24.29 2.40 2.11
N ILE A 457 -23.90 3.54 1.55
CA ILE A 457 -23.62 3.76 0.13
C ILE A 457 -22.19 4.24 -0.02
N LEU A 458 -21.38 3.47 -0.75
CA LEU A 458 -19.98 3.84 -1.06
C LEU A 458 -19.76 4.06 -2.56
N ASP A 459 -20.51 3.38 -3.42
CA ASP A 459 -20.24 3.37 -4.86
C ASP A 459 -20.65 4.67 -5.56
N ALA A 460 -19.76 5.16 -6.43
CA ALA A 460 -19.95 6.40 -7.19
C ALA A 460 -20.75 6.24 -8.50
N GLN A 461 -21.04 4.99 -8.85
CA GLN A 461 -21.63 4.64 -10.14
C GLN A 461 -23.14 4.91 -10.16
N LYS A 462 -23.68 5.21 -11.35
CA LYS A 462 -25.13 5.46 -11.50
C LYS A 462 -25.96 4.22 -11.16
N GLN A 463 -25.40 3.02 -11.36
CA GLN A 463 -26.02 1.73 -11.11
C GLN A 463 -26.44 1.56 -9.66
N THR A 464 -25.80 2.26 -8.72
CA THR A 464 -26.15 2.24 -7.30
C THR A 464 -27.62 2.65 -7.05
N LEU A 465 -28.22 3.49 -7.90
CA LEU A 465 -29.65 3.82 -7.85
C LEU A 465 -30.54 2.57 -7.86
N LEU A 466 -30.12 1.53 -8.57
CA LEU A 466 -30.92 0.33 -8.80
C LEU A 466 -31.13 -0.50 -7.54
N HIS A 467 -30.30 -0.29 -6.50
CA HIS A 467 -30.50 -0.87 -5.17
C HIS A 467 -31.69 -0.25 -4.41
N PHE A 468 -32.14 0.93 -4.82
CA PHE A 468 -33.17 1.72 -4.12
C PHE A 468 -34.44 1.95 -4.94
N LEU A 469 -34.40 1.71 -6.25
CA LEU A 469 -35.55 1.95 -7.12
C LEU A 469 -36.77 1.13 -6.69
N ASN A 470 -37.92 1.80 -6.63
CA ASN A 470 -39.24 1.27 -6.28
C ASN A 470 -39.37 0.75 -4.84
N GLU A 471 -38.47 1.15 -3.94
CA GLU A 471 -38.53 0.80 -2.53
C GLU A 471 -39.01 2.01 -1.70
N ASP A 472 -39.73 1.74 -0.60
CA ASP A 472 -40.09 2.76 0.39
C ASP A 472 -38.91 3.01 1.33
N LEU A 473 -38.39 4.24 1.31
CA LEU A 473 -37.21 4.65 2.07
C LEU A 473 -37.57 5.60 3.23
N SER A 474 -38.85 5.91 3.41
CA SER A 474 -39.32 7.01 4.27
C SER A 474 -38.96 6.86 5.75
N ASP A 475 -38.66 5.64 6.19
CA ASP A 475 -38.29 5.31 7.57
C ASP A 475 -36.83 4.82 7.72
N LEU A 476 -35.99 5.05 6.71
CA LEU A 476 -34.57 4.69 6.68
C LEU A 476 -33.66 5.92 6.63
N VAL A 477 -32.49 5.82 7.25
CA VAL A 477 -31.40 6.78 7.03
C VAL A 477 -30.38 6.22 6.03
N LEU A 478 -30.08 6.99 4.99
CA LEU A 478 -29.02 6.66 4.04
C LEU A 478 -27.72 7.32 4.48
N PHE A 479 -26.75 6.51 4.86
CA PHE A 479 -25.37 6.92 5.10
C PHE A 479 -24.62 6.79 3.78
N ALA A 480 -24.07 7.89 3.27
CA ALA A 480 -23.47 7.92 1.95
C ALA A 480 -22.13 8.64 1.97
N ASP A 481 -21.17 8.07 1.25
CA ASP A 481 -20.00 8.83 0.85
C ASP A 481 -20.40 9.91 -0.17
N LEU A 482 -19.78 11.08 -0.10
CA LEU A 482 -19.98 12.18 -1.03
C LEU A 482 -19.53 11.85 -2.47
N VAL A 483 -18.79 10.77 -2.70
CA VAL A 483 -18.56 10.24 -4.04
C VAL A 483 -19.79 9.59 -4.67
N CYS A 484 -20.86 9.33 -3.91
CA CYS A 484 -22.06 8.67 -4.44
C CYS A 484 -22.63 9.42 -5.66
N HIS A 485 -23.32 8.71 -6.56
CA HIS A 485 -23.83 9.35 -7.76
C HIS A 485 -24.82 10.49 -7.42
N PRO A 486 -24.66 11.73 -7.92
CA PRO A 486 -25.47 12.90 -7.50
C PRO A 486 -26.98 12.81 -7.76
N SER A 487 -27.41 11.85 -8.58
CA SER A 487 -28.83 11.51 -8.73
C SER A 487 -29.45 10.89 -7.49
N LEU A 488 -28.68 10.24 -6.61
CA LEU A 488 -29.17 9.60 -5.39
C LEU A 488 -29.80 10.64 -4.45
N PRO A 489 -29.07 11.64 -3.92
CA PRO A 489 -29.66 12.66 -3.04
C PRO A 489 -30.70 13.54 -3.73
N ARG A 490 -30.65 13.66 -5.07
CA ARG A 490 -31.62 14.44 -5.84
C ARG A 490 -32.98 13.77 -6.00
N HIS A 491 -33.02 12.45 -6.13
CA HIS A 491 -34.23 11.73 -6.54
C HIS A 491 -34.76 10.77 -5.49
N LEU A 492 -33.93 10.29 -4.56
CA LEU A 492 -34.40 9.46 -3.46
C LEU A 492 -34.88 10.33 -2.29
N LYS A 493 -35.89 9.85 -1.58
CA LYS A 493 -36.50 10.52 -0.43
C LYS A 493 -36.49 9.60 0.80
N PRO A 494 -35.31 9.35 1.39
CA PRO A 494 -35.22 8.59 2.63
C PRO A 494 -35.73 9.42 3.82
N GLY A 495 -35.91 8.77 4.97
CA GLY A 495 -36.20 9.44 6.24
C GLY A 495 -35.08 10.38 6.70
N GLY A 496 -33.84 10.14 6.27
CA GLY A 496 -32.70 11.03 6.50
C GLY A 496 -31.51 10.71 5.58
N TRP A 497 -30.66 11.72 5.36
CA TRP A 497 -29.38 11.57 4.67
C TRP A 497 -28.25 11.89 5.65
N VAL A 498 -27.18 11.10 5.65
CA VAL A 498 -25.94 11.39 6.36
C VAL A 498 -24.80 11.25 5.37
N PHE A 499 -23.96 12.28 5.26
CA PHE A 499 -22.84 12.32 4.33
C PHE A 499 -21.51 12.22 5.05
N SER A 500 -20.55 11.56 4.39
CA SER A 500 -19.18 11.39 4.84
C SER A 500 -18.21 11.41 3.66
N SER A 501 -16.92 11.39 3.95
CA SER A 501 -15.88 11.09 2.97
C SER A 501 -15.10 9.85 3.39
N THR A 502 -14.45 9.18 2.43
CA THR A 502 -13.61 8.02 2.69
C THR A 502 -12.14 8.36 2.56
N ALA A 503 -11.31 7.81 3.44
CA ALA A 503 -9.86 7.77 3.26
C ALA A 503 -9.31 6.40 3.62
N ARG A 504 -8.12 6.11 3.08
CA ARG A 504 -7.33 4.94 3.45
C ARG A 504 -6.19 5.37 4.35
N LEU A 505 -5.98 4.65 5.47
CA LEU A 505 -4.79 4.81 6.28
C LEU A 505 -3.62 4.05 5.65
N ILE A 506 -2.47 4.71 5.55
CA ILE A 506 -1.19 4.15 5.12
C ILE A 506 -0.21 4.32 6.28
N TYR A 507 0.33 3.20 6.75
CA TYR A 507 1.37 3.20 7.77
C TYR A 507 2.72 3.30 7.08
N ARG A 508 3.52 4.29 7.47
CA ARG A 508 4.86 4.49 6.93
C ARG A 508 5.91 3.81 7.80
N PRO A 509 7.07 3.46 7.21
CA PRO A 509 8.18 2.83 7.95
C PRO A 509 8.75 3.68 9.09
N ASP A 510 8.57 5.00 9.03
CA ASP A 510 8.99 5.94 10.08
C ASP A 510 8.00 5.99 11.27
N GLY A 511 6.94 5.16 11.24
CA GLY A 511 5.89 5.12 12.25
C GLY A 511 4.80 6.16 12.04
N SER A 512 4.90 7.03 11.03
CA SER A 512 3.84 7.98 10.71
C SER A 512 2.66 7.31 10.00
N THR A 513 1.45 7.82 10.23
CA THR A 513 0.26 7.42 9.49
C THR A 513 -0.12 8.53 8.52
N GLU A 514 -0.28 8.17 7.25
CA GLU A 514 -0.79 9.06 6.21
C GLU A 514 -2.22 8.67 5.85
N GLU A 515 -3.07 9.67 5.69
CA GLU A 515 -4.41 9.49 5.17
C GLU A 515 -4.42 9.74 3.66
N LEU A 516 -4.62 8.68 2.90
CA LEU A 516 -4.86 8.79 1.48
C LEU A 516 -6.35 9.06 1.24
N LYS A 517 -6.70 10.35 1.20
CA LYS A 517 -8.06 10.83 0.97
C LYS A 517 -8.56 10.52 -0.44
N THR A 518 -9.88 10.40 -0.57
CA THR A 518 -10.54 10.28 -1.88
C THR A 518 -10.48 11.63 -2.61
N PRO A 519 -10.18 11.68 -3.92
CA PRO A 519 -10.09 12.96 -4.63
C PRO A 519 -11.36 13.81 -4.55
N GLY A 520 -11.15 15.10 -4.36
CA GLY A 520 -12.17 16.13 -4.16
C GLY A 520 -12.50 16.41 -2.69
N THR A 521 -11.93 15.65 -1.75
CA THR A 521 -12.21 15.78 -0.32
C THR A 521 -11.60 17.05 0.27
N ASP A 522 -10.34 17.38 -0.05
CA ASP A 522 -9.69 18.59 0.49
C ASP A 522 -10.39 19.86 -0.01
N LEU A 523 -10.73 19.88 -1.29
CA LEU A 523 -11.44 20.96 -1.93
C LEU A 523 -12.84 21.09 -1.36
N LEU A 524 -13.56 19.99 -1.15
CA LEU A 524 -14.83 19.98 -0.44
C LEU A 524 -14.69 20.53 0.98
N GLU A 525 -13.74 20.03 1.76
CA GLU A 525 -13.49 20.46 3.15
C GLU A 525 -13.16 21.96 3.19
N SER A 526 -12.43 22.49 2.20
CA SER A 526 -12.14 23.93 2.08
C SER A 526 -13.39 24.79 1.81
N MET A 527 -14.43 24.24 1.19
CA MET A 527 -15.69 24.93 0.89
C MET A 527 -16.76 24.72 1.96
N CYS A 528 -16.72 23.58 2.64
CA CYS A 528 -17.84 23.08 3.43
C CYS A 528 -17.47 22.70 4.87
N GLY A 529 -16.19 22.71 5.24
CA GLY A 529 -15.74 22.14 6.50
C GLY A 529 -15.77 20.61 6.50
N PHE A 530 -15.26 20.02 7.57
CA PHE A 530 -15.09 18.58 7.69
C PHE A 530 -16.44 17.84 7.73
N GLN A 531 -16.57 16.77 6.94
CA GLN A 531 -17.83 16.00 6.80
C GLN A 531 -17.80 14.65 7.53
N GLY A 532 -16.75 14.39 8.30
CA GLY A 532 -16.48 13.08 8.88
C GLY A 532 -15.83 12.15 7.86
N ARG A 533 -15.05 11.21 8.38
CA ARG A 533 -14.22 10.33 7.58
C ARG A 533 -14.38 8.89 8.01
N LEU A 534 -14.56 8.01 7.03
CA LEU A 534 -14.62 6.58 7.21
C LEU A 534 -13.43 5.91 6.52
N GLN A 535 -12.93 4.84 7.12
CA GLN A 535 -11.99 3.93 6.47
C GLN A 535 -12.74 3.04 5.47
N SER A 536 -12.06 2.65 4.39
CA SER A 536 -12.54 1.60 3.48
C SER A 536 -11.43 0.64 3.10
N GLY A 537 -11.75 -0.64 3.09
CA GLY A 537 -10.94 -1.74 2.55
C GLY A 537 -11.28 -2.10 1.10
N GLY A 538 -11.98 -1.21 0.38
CA GLY A 538 -12.36 -1.42 -1.03
C GLY A 538 -13.74 -2.07 -1.23
N SER A 539 -14.52 -2.25 -0.16
CA SER A 539 -15.89 -2.78 -0.22
C SER A 539 -16.85 -1.97 0.66
N VAL A 540 -18.12 -1.87 0.26
CA VAL A 540 -19.19 -1.23 1.06
C VAL A 540 -19.22 -1.83 2.48
N ALA A 541 -19.06 -3.14 2.61
CA ALA A 541 -19.08 -3.83 3.91
C ALA A 541 -17.96 -3.36 4.86
N THR A 542 -16.76 -3.11 4.32
CA THR A 542 -15.62 -2.65 5.12
C THR A 542 -15.85 -1.23 5.66
N SER A 543 -16.38 -0.34 4.83
CA SER A 543 -16.73 1.02 5.25
C SER A 543 -17.97 1.06 6.15
N ALA A 544 -18.94 0.16 5.95
CA ALA A 544 -20.10 0.03 6.82
C ALA A 544 -19.73 -0.48 8.22
N PHE A 545 -18.72 -1.36 8.33
CA PHE A 545 -18.16 -1.75 9.62
C PHE A 545 -17.52 -0.58 10.35
N ASP A 546 -16.71 0.22 9.64
CA ASP A 546 -16.11 1.42 10.21
C ASP A 546 -17.16 2.47 10.59
N LEU A 547 -18.22 2.61 9.80
CA LEU A 547 -19.38 3.45 10.13
C LEU A 547 -20.03 3.01 11.45
N LEU A 548 -20.31 1.72 11.64
CA LEU A 548 -20.89 1.26 12.90
C LEU A 548 -19.99 1.58 14.10
N ARG A 549 -18.68 1.41 13.96
CA ARG A 549 -17.71 1.81 14.98
C ARG A 549 -17.73 3.31 15.24
N PHE A 550 -17.77 4.12 14.17
CA PHE A 550 -17.87 5.58 14.27
C PHE A 550 -19.12 6.02 15.03
N LEU A 551 -20.25 5.35 14.80
CA LEU A 551 -21.51 5.57 15.51
C LEU A 551 -21.47 5.09 16.97
N GLY A 552 -20.37 4.46 17.39
CA GLY A 552 -20.07 4.04 18.76
C GLY A 552 -20.22 2.54 19.02
N PHE A 553 -20.81 1.76 18.12
CA PHE A 553 -21.16 0.35 18.38
C PHE A 553 -19.93 -0.51 18.72
N ARG A 554 -20.01 -1.25 19.84
CA ARG A 554 -18.93 -2.17 20.30
C ARG A 554 -19.28 -3.65 20.22
N SER A 555 -20.55 -3.97 19.99
CA SER A 555 -21.00 -5.34 19.68
C SER A 555 -21.61 -5.35 18.28
N ILE A 556 -20.86 -5.87 17.31
CA ILE A 556 -21.24 -5.88 15.90
C ILE A 556 -21.43 -7.32 15.43
N TYR A 557 -22.64 -7.61 15.00
CA TYR A 557 -23.05 -8.87 14.42
C TYR A 557 -23.04 -8.76 12.90
N PHE A 558 -22.75 -9.86 12.21
CA PHE A 558 -22.64 -9.89 10.75
C PHE A 558 -23.57 -10.95 10.18
N ALA A 559 -24.29 -10.63 9.11
CA ALA A 559 -25.06 -11.58 8.32
C ALA A 559 -24.84 -11.36 6.83
N GLY A 560 -24.73 -12.45 6.05
CA GLY A 560 -24.42 -12.37 4.62
C GLY A 560 -23.00 -11.89 4.33
N GLN A 561 -22.08 -12.01 5.29
CA GLN A 561 -20.67 -11.60 5.15
C GLN A 561 -19.81 -12.74 4.60
N ASP A 562 -20.18 -13.25 3.43
CA ASP A 562 -19.62 -14.49 2.88
C ASP A 562 -18.15 -14.35 2.47
N LEU A 563 -17.79 -13.27 1.77
CA LEU A 563 -16.45 -13.04 1.20
C LEU A 563 -15.88 -14.27 0.44
N ALA A 564 -16.78 -15.00 -0.22
CA ALA A 564 -16.50 -16.16 -1.04
C ALA A 564 -17.65 -16.38 -2.03
N TRP A 565 -17.42 -17.22 -3.03
CA TRP A 565 -18.44 -17.72 -3.95
C TRP A 565 -19.28 -18.83 -3.29
N THR A 566 -19.87 -18.52 -2.13
CA THR A 566 -20.77 -19.44 -1.42
C THR A 566 -21.89 -19.88 -2.35
N PHE A 567 -22.17 -21.18 -2.40
CA PHE A 567 -23.12 -21.78 -3.33
C PHE A 567 -22.84 -21.48 -4.82
N ARG A 568 -21.61 -21.08 -5.16
CA ARG A 568 -21.17 -20.63 -6.49
C ARG A 568 -21.97 -19.42 -6.99
N GLN A 569 -22.39 -18.54 -6.07
CA GLN A 569 -23.15 -17.33 -6.36
C GLN A 569 -22.33 -16.09 -6.05
N LEU A 570 -22.57 -15.00 -6.80
CA LEU A 570 -21.95 -13.71 -6.52
C LEU A 570 -22.60 -13.00 -5.32
N HIS A 571 -23.93 -13.01 -5.26
CA HIS A 571 -24.74 -12.32 -4.26
C HIS A 571 -26.01 -13.11 -3.95
N ALA A 572 -26.74 -12.72 -2.90
CA ALA A 572 -28.07 -13.25 -2.61
C ALA A 572 -29.06 -13.05 -3.78
N LEU A 573 -30.01 -13.98 -3.92
CA LEU A 573 -30.92 -14.06 -5.07
C LEU A 573 -31.86 -12.85 -5.23
N SER A 574 -32.21 -12.17 -4.14
CA SER A 574 -33.15 -11.04 -4.16
C SER A 574 -32.48 -9.68 -4.39
N THR A 575 -31.22 -9.68 -4.82
CA THR A 575 -30.48 -8.44 -5.14
C THR A 575 -30.81 -7.93 -6.54
N HIS A 576 -30.53 -6.65 -6.79
CA HIS A 576 -30.75 -6.04 -8.11
C HIS A 576 -29.95 -6.75 -9.23
N HIS A 577 -28.77 -7.31 -8.94
CA HIS A 577 -28.00 -8.06 -9.93
C HIS A 577 -28.81 -9.23 -10.51
N TYR A 578 -29.54 -9.94 -9.65
CA TYR A 578 -30.40 -11.05 -10.04
C TYR A 578 -31.68 -10.60 -10.72
N GLU A 579 -32.27 -9.46 -10.34
CA GLU A 579 -33.39 -8.86 -11.10
C GLU A 579 -33.01 -8.69 -12.57
N ARG A 580 -31.84 -8.11 -12.82
CA ARG A 580 -31.32 -7.94 -14.19
C ARG A 580 -31.05 -9.29 -14.86
N TRP A 581 -30.46 -10.25 -14.15
CA TRP A 581 -30.13 -11.57 -14.72
C TRP A 581 -31.38 -12.38 -15.05
N ASN A 582 -32.45 -12.27 -14.26
CA ASN A 582 -33.72 -12.93 -14.51
C ASN A 582 -34.31 -12.58 -15.89
N TYR A 583 -34.15 -11.33 -16.35
CA TYR A 583 -34.58 -10.93 -17.71
C TYR A 583 -33.73 -11.54 -18.83
N MET A 584 -32.52 -12.02 -18.53
CA MET A 584 -31.64 -12.67 -19.52
C MET A 584 -31.82 -14.18 -19.57
N VAL A 585 -32.47 -14.78 -18.57
CA VAL A 585 -32.61 -16.23 -18.46
C VAL A 585 -33.50 -16.77 -19.59
N HIS A 586 -33.05 -17.85 -20.22
CA HIS A 586 -33.83 -18.60 -21.19
C HIS A 586 -33.38 -20.07 -21.19
N ARG A 587 -34.00 -20.94 -21.99
CA ARG A 587 -33.73 -22.40 -22.01
C ARG A 587 -32.24 -22.79 -22.13
N ARG A 588 -31.36 -21.94 -22.67
CA ARG A 588 -29.90 -22.22 -22.84
C ARG A 588 -29.01 -21.36 -21.93
N LEU A 589 -29.59 -20.54 -21.06
CA LEU A 589 -28.87 -19.65 -20.15
C LEU A 589 -29.62 -19.58 -18.82
N SER A 590 -29.20 -20.39 -17.86
CA SER A 590 -29.74 -20.36 -16.49
C SER A 590 -29.00 -19.36 -15.60
N LEU A 591 -29.54 -19.05 -14.41
CA LEU A 591 -28.85 -18.20 -13.43
C LEU A 591 -27.53 -18.81 -12.96
N GLU A 592 -27.48 -20.13 -12.80
CA GLU A 592 -26.27 -20.88 -12.46
C GLU A 592 -25.25 -20.71 -13.58
N SER A 593 -25.67 -20.83 -14.85
CA SER A 593 -24.79 -20.64 -16.00
C SER A 593 -24.23 -19.21 -16.07
N ILE A 594 -25.02 -18.20 -15.69
CA ILE A 594 -24.56 -16.81 -15.61
C ILE A 594 -23.52 -16.67 -14.49
N ASN A 595 -23.81 -17.17 -13.28
CA ASN A 595 -22.88 -17.12 -12.16
C ASN A 595 -21.56 -17.83 -12.47
N GLU A 596 -21.62 -19.04 -13.02
CA GLU A 596 -20.44 -19.80 -13.46
C GLU A 596 -19.58 -18.99 -14.42
N ARG A 597 -20.18 -18.32 -15.41
CA ARG A 597 -19.45 -17.47 -16.36
C ARG A 597 -18.82 -16.24 -15.72
N VAL A 598 -19.39 -15.70 -14.65
CA VAL A 598 -18.78 -14.59 -13.91
C VAL A 598 -17.63 -15.11 -13.05
N MET A 599 -17.84 -16.23 -12.37
CA MET A 599 -16.86 -16.87 -11.50
C MET A 599 -15.63 -17.35 -12.29
N GLN A 600 -15.81 -17.94 -13.48
CA GLN A 600 -14.73 -18.40 -14.35
C GLN A 600 -13.81 -17.28 -14.89
N LYS A 601 -14.21 -16.01 -14.76
CA LYS A 601 -13.36 -14.86 -15.12
C LYS A 601 -12.41 -14.46 -13.98
N ARG A 602 -12.48 -15.15 -12.84
CA ARG A 602 -11.68 -14.88 -11.66
C ARG A 602 -10.65 -15.98 -11.47
N ASP A 603 -9.52 -15.61 -10.87
CA ASP A 603 -8.54 -16.56 -10.36
C ASP A 603 -9.07 -17.12 -9.04
N LEU A 604 -9.69 -18.29 -9.11
CA LEU A 604 -10.33 -18.93 -7.97
C LEU A 604 -9.30 -19.57 -7.04
N VAL A 605 -9.45 -19.33 -5.75
CA VAL A 605 -8.64 -19.92 -4.70
C VAL A 605 -9.52 -20.55 -3.64
N PRO A 606 -9.23 -21.76 -3.15
CA PRO A 606 -10.00 -22.35 -2.07
C PRO A 606 -9.85 -21.52 -0.79
N VAL A 607 -10.95 -21.27 -0.09
CA VAL A 607 -10.96 -20.58 1.21
C VAL A 607 -11.69 -21.44 2.25
N PRO A 608 -11.22 -21.45 3.51
CA PRO A 608 -11.92 -22.13 4.59
C PRO A 608 -13.27 -21.47 4.84
N SER A 609 -14.31 -22.28 5.00
CA SER A 609 -15.67 -21.88 5.35
C SER A 609 -15.89 -22.00 6.85
N VAL A 610 -16.86 -21.24 7.38
CA VAL A 610 -17.29 -21.31 8.80
C VAL A 610 -17.76 -22.69 9.24
N ASP A 611 -18.18 -23.55 8.31
CA ASP A 611 -18.58 -24.94 8.57
C ASP A 611 -17.44 -25.96 8.44
N GLY A 612 -16.19 -25.49 8.29
CA GLY A 612 -14.99 -26.31 8.13
C GLY A 612 -14.77 -26.86 6.72
N LYS A 613 -15.67 -26.57 5.78
CA LYS A 613 -15.49 -26.95 4.37
C LYS A 613 -14.58 -25.99 3.63
N SER A 614 -14.13 -26.40 2.45
CA SER A 614 -13.47 -25.50 1.49
C SER A 614 -14.49 -25.01 0.47
N ILE A 615 -14.54 -23.69 0.25
CA ILE A 615 -15.40 -23.04 -0.75
C ILE A 615 -14.57 -22.19 -1.70
N PRO A 616 -15.03 -21.94 -2.94
CA PRO A 616 -14.28 -21.10 -3.87
C PRO A 616 -14.29 -19.65 -3.40
N GLY A 617 -13.11 -19.05 -3.24
CA GLY A 617 -12.89 -17.61 -3.11
C GLY A 617 -12.18 -17.06 -4.35
N ASP A 618 -11.83 -15.79 -4.32
CA ASP A 618 -10.93 -15.17 -5.29
C ASP A 618 -10.03 -14.13 -4.60
N PHE A 619 -9.08 -13.57 -5.34
CA PHE A 619 -8.14 -12.59 -4.84
C PHE A 619 -8.83 -11.36 -4.22
N ILE A 620 -9.87 -10.81 -4.86
CA ILE A 620 -10.53 -9.58 -4.41
C ILE A 620 -11.31 -9.83 -3.12
N LEU A 621 -12.06 -10.94 -3.06
CA LEU A 621 -12.78 -11.32 -1.85
C LEU A 621 -11.82 -11.63 -0.69
N SER A 622 -10.66 -12.20 -1.00
CA SER A 622 -9.59 -12.45 -0.01
C SER A 622 -8.97 -11.16 0.52
N LEU A 623 -8.85 -10.11 -0.32
CA LEU A 623 -8.42 -8.78 0.15
C LEU A 623 -9.40 -8.19 1.15
N TYR A 624 -10.71 -8.28 0.88
CA TYR A 624 -11.73 -7.80 1.82
C TYR A 624 -11.71 -8.60 3.13
N ARG A 625 -11.54 -9.92 3.04
CA ARG A 625 -11.41 -10.78 4.23
C ARG A 625 -10.22 -10.38 5.08
N SER A 626 -9.06 -10.26 4.44
CA SER A 626 -7.81 -9.85 5.10
C SER A 626 -7.95 -8.48 5.76
N TRP A 627 -8.65 -7.53 5.13
CA TRP A 627 -8.90 -6.22 5.72
C TRP A 627 -9.73 -6.31 7.00
N PHE A 628 -10.78 -7.15 7.04
CA PHE A 628 -11.56 -7.38 8.27
C PHE A 628 -10.69 -8.00 9.36
N GLU A 629 -9.93 -9.03 9.03
CA GLU A 629 -9.04 -9.75 9.97
C GLU A 629 -8.02 -8.79 10.58
N GLN A 630 -7.33 -8.00 9.75
CA GLN A 630 -6.36 -6.99 10.19
C GLN A 630 -7.02 -5.88 11.01
N SER A 631 -8.17 -5.38 10.57
CA SER A 631 -8.88 -4.31 11.28
C SER A 631 -9.41 -4.78 12.63
N ILE A 632 -9.86 -6.03 12.76
CA ILE A 632 -10.32 -6.58 14.04
C ILE A 632 -9.13 -6.82 14.97
N GLU A 633 -8.01 -7.32 14.44
CA GLU A 633 -6.80 -7.54 15.22
C GLU A 633 -6.25 -6.23 15.80
N SER A 634 -6.16 -5.17 15.00
CA SER A 634 -5.66 -3.88 15.48
C SER A 634 -6.52 -3.30 16.61
N LEU A 635 -7.84 -3.56 16.59
CA LEU A 635 -8.77 -3.05 17.60
C LEU A 635 -8.70 -3.77 18.94
N ARG A 636 -8.08 -4.95 19.03
CA ARG A 636 -8.04 -5.72 20.29
C ARG A 636 -7.38 -4.95 21.44
N THR A 637 -6.45 -4.05 21.13
CA THR A 637 -5.66 -3.32 22.13
C THR A 637 -6.14 -1.88 22.35
N GLU A 638 -6.57 -1.20 21.29
CA GLU A 638 -6.91 0.23 21.36
C GLU A 638 -8.38 0.48 21.67
N ASP A 639 -9.28 -0.30 21.08
CA ASP A 639 -10.72 -0.04 21.10
C ASP A 639 -11.50 -1.35 20.86
N PRO A 640 -11.59 -2.24 21.87
CA PRO A 640 -12.10 -3.60 21.67
C PRO A 640 -13.53 -3.64 21.14
N VAL A 641 -13.71 -4.27 19.97
CA VAL A 641 -15.02 -4.51 19.35
C VAL A 641 -15.29 -6.01 19.31
N LYS A 642 -16.45 -6.41 19.83
CA LYS A 642 -16.94 -7.79 19.74
C LYS A 642 -17.56 -8.01 18.37
N CYS A 643 -16.88 -8.77 17.51
CA CYS A 643 -17.37 -9.13 16.18
C CYS A 643 -17.92 -10.56 16.16
N ILE A 644 -19.19 -10.72 15.80
CA ILE A 644 -19.89 -12.02 15.80
C ILE A 644 -20.47 -12.31 14.42
N ASN A 645 -20.05 -13.40 13.80
CA ASN A 645 -20.58 -13.82 12.50
C ASN A 645 -21.75 -14.79 12.69
N LEU A 646 -22.91 -14.42 12.16
CA LEU A 646 -24.14 -15.23 12.22
C LEU A 646 -24.33 -16.10 10.97
N SER A 647 -23.52 -15.90 9.93
CA SER A 647 -23.63 -16.68 8.69
C SER A 647 -23.36 -18.18 8.96
N ARG A 648 -24.23 -19.04 8.43
CA ARG A 648 -24.10 -20.51 8.53
C ARG A 648 -23.09 -21.09 7.53
N SER A 649 -22.78 -20.31 6.50
CA SER A 649 -21.96 -20.63 5.34
C SER A 649 -21.15 -19.39 4.95
N GLY A 650 -20.11 -19.53 4.13
CA GLY A 650 -19.23 -18.42 3.76
C GLY A 650 -17.86 -18.54 4.41
N SER A 651 -16.94 -17.67 4.03
CA SER A 651 -15.54 -17.76 4.48
C SER A 651 -15.42 -17.58 5.99
N HIS A 652 -14.47 -18.31 6.57
CA HIS A 652 -14.01 -18.07 7.93
C HIS A 652 -13.23 -16.76 7.97
N ILE A 653 -13.62 -15.86 8.86
CA ILE A 653 -12.96 -14.56 9.06
C ILE A 653 -12.30 -14.57 10.44
N GLU A 654 -10.96 -14.56 10.45
CA GLU A 654 -10.18 -14.52 11.68
C GLU A 654 -10.58 -13.32 12.57
N GLY A 655 -10.63 -13.54 13.88
CA GLY A 655 -11.04 -12.51 14.85
C GLY A 655 -12.56 -12.37 15.05
N MET A 656 -13.39 -12.92 14.17
CA MET A 656 -14.83 -13.00 14.39
C MET A 656 -15.22 -14.29 15.13
N THR A 657 -16.10 -14.18 16.12
CA THR A 657 -16.70 -15.37 16.74
C THR A 657 -17.85 -15.87 15.86
N ASN A 658 -17.70 -17.07 15.29
CA ASN A 658 -18.78 -17.69 14.51
C ASN A 658 -19.83 -18.27 15.44
N LEU A 659 -20.99 -17.63 15.51
CA LEU A 659 -22.15 -18.18 16.19
C LEU A 659 -22.98 -18.95 15.17
N ARG A 660 -22.61 -20.21 14.97
CA ARG A 660 -23.38 -21.12 14.11
C ARG A 660 -24.70 -21.40 14.81
N MET A 661 -25.77 -20.73 14.37
CA MET A 661 -27.13 -21.00 14.83
C MET A 661 -27.51 -22.43 14.41
N LYS A 662 -27.19 -23.42 15.27
CA LYS A 662 -27.57 -24.83 15.08
C LYS A 662 -29.08 -24.97 15.04
N ASP A 663 -29.76 -24.12 15.81
CA ASP A 663 -31.21 -23.94 15.82
C ASP A 663 -31.55 -22.53 15.32
N PRO A 664 -32.32 -22.39 14.22
CA PRO A 664 -32.88 -21.11 13.78
C PRO A 664 -33.76 -20.39 14.81
N GLN A 665 -34.19 -21.06 15.88
CA GLN A 665 -34.95 -20.47 16.98
C GLN A 665 -34.10 -20.09 18.19
N ALA A 666 -32.79 -20.38 18.18
CA ALA A 666 -31.92 -20.01 19.29
C ALA A 666 -31.97 -18.49 19.51
N LYS A 667 -32.23 -18.10 20.76
CA LYS A 667 -32.22 -16.71 21.17
C LYS A 667 -30.81 -16.31 21.57
N LEU A 668 -30.41 -15.14 21.13
CA LEU A 668 -29.28 -14.46 21.75
C LEU A 668 -29.69 -13.96 23.13
N ASP A 669 -28.72 -13.87 24.04
CA ASP A 669 -28.90 -13.23 25.34
C ASP A 669 -28.91 -11.71 25.17
N LEU A 670 -29.92 -11.22 24.47
CA LEU A 670 -30.20 -9.81 24.17
C LEU A 670 -31.67 -9.54 24.51
N ASP A 671 -31.96 -8.42 25.17
CA ASP A 671 -33.34 -8.03 25.45
C ASP A 671 -34.07 -7.75 24.12
N ARG A 672 -35.25 -8.36 23.96
CA ARG A 672 -36.14 -8.20 22.79
C ARG A 672 -36.48 -6.74 22.49
N ASN A 673 -36.40 -5.84 23.48
CA ASN A 673 -36.72 -4.43 23.32
C ASN A 673 -35.50 -3.50 23.36
N THR A 674 -34.27 -4.03 23.37
CA THR A 674 -33.02 -3.25 23.48
C THR A 674 -33.05 -2.02 22.56
N ASN A 675 -33.60 -2.20 21.36
CA ASN A 675 -33.48 -1.24 20.26
C ASN A 675 -34.82 -0.76 19.70
N LYS A 676 -35.94 -1.04 20.37
CA LYS A 676 -37.30 -0.73 19.87
C LYS A 676 -37.52 0.76 19.53
N ASN A 677 -36.84 1.67 20.22
CA ASN A 677 -36.96 3.12 20.03
C ASN A 677 -35.87 3.72 19.12
N LEU A 678 -34.87 2.94 18.70
CA LEU A 678 -33.71 3.46 17.94
C LEU A 678 -34.12 4.16 16.65
N ARG A 679 -35.10 3.61 15.91
CA ARG A 679 -35.57 4.24 14.68
C ARG A 679 -36.13 5.65 14.92
N LYS A 680 -36.89 5.83 16.01
CA LYS A 680 -37.42 7.14 16.38
C LYS A 680 -36.28 8.09 16.74
N GLU A 681 -35.33 7.63 17.56
CA GLU A 681 -34.13 8.39 17.94
C GLU A 681 -33.30 8.82 16.73
N LEU A 682 -33.14 7.93 15.75
CA LEU A 682 -32.39 8.16 14.52
C LEU A 682 -33.09 9.17 13.58
N LEU A 683 -34.42 9.13 13.48
CA LEU A 683 -35.18 9.99 12.56
C LEU A 683 -35.55 11.35 13.15
N GLU A 684 -35.62 11.48 14.48
CA GLU A 684 -36.05 12.70 15.15
C GLU A 684 -35.22 13.95 14.75
N PRO A 685 -33.88 13.90 14.64
CA PRO A 685 -33.10 15.06 14.24
C PRO A 685 -33.43 15.60 12.84
N PHE A 686 -33.92 14.74 11.93
CA PHE A 686 -34.26 15.15 10.56
C PHE A 686 -35.64 15.82 10.45
N ARG A 687 -36.49 15.72 11.48
CA ARG A 687 -37.82 16.36 11.49
C ARG A 687 -37.77 17.86 11.71
N SER A 688 -36.75 18.32 12.44
CA SER A 688 -36.55 19.72 12.81
C SER A 688 -35.58 20.45 11.88
N GLU A 689 -35.14 19.80 10.79
CA GLU A 689 -34.12 20.33 9.90
C GLU A 689 -34.66 21.57 9.14
N ILE A 690 -34.23 22.75 9.60
CA ILE A 690 -34.50 24.04 8.95
C ILE A 690 -33.63 24.15 7.70
N SER A 691 -34.21 24.64 6.60
CA SER A 691 -33.51 24.87 5.33
C SER A 691 -32.18 25.60 5.51
N SER A 692 -31.11 25.10 4.89
CA SER A 692 -29.76 25.69 4.96
C SER A 692 -29.73 27.20 4.66
N PRO A 693 -28.83 27.99 5.28
CA PRO A 693 -28.62 29.39 4.93
C PRO A 693 -28.37 29.57 3.43
N LYS A 694 -29.12 30.48 2.78
CA LYS A 694 -28.99 30.73 1.33
C LYS A 694 -27.57 31.14 0.94
N ASP A 695 -26.86 31.82 1.84
CA ASP A 695 -25.54 32.42 1.59
C ASP A 695 -24.44 31.37 1.37
N ARG A 696 -24.41 30.29 2.16
CA ARG A 696 -23.40 29.22 2.01
C ARG A 696 -23.49 28.51 0.67
N ARG A 697 -24.70 28.38 0.11
CA ARG A 697 -24.90 27.79 -1.22
C ARG A 697 -24.37 28.70 -2.33
N ALA A 698 -24.35 30.02 -2.11
CA ALA A 698 -23.81 30.97 -3.07
C ALA A 698 -22.28 30.86 -3.17
N ASP A 699 -21.58 30.77 -2.03
CA ASP A 699 -20.12 30.65 -1.99
C ASP A 699 -19.63 29.35 -2.64
N GLN A 700 -20.26 28.22 -2.30
CA GLN A 700 -19.99 26.92 -2.93
C GLN A 700 -20.18 27.00 -4.45
N LYS A 701 -21.28 27.61 -4.90
CA LYS A 701 -21.58 27.76 -6.33
C LYS A 701 -20.52 28.63 -7.01
N ALA A 702 -20.13 29.76 -6.43
CA ALA A 702 -19.10 30.63 -6.98
C ALA A 702 -17.76 29.90 -7.15
N LYS A 703 -17.36 29.10 -6.15
CA LYS A 703 -16.12 28.32 -6.20
C LYS A 703 -16.15 27.25 -7.30
N LEU A 704 -17.27 26.55 -7.44
CA LEU A 704 -17.45 25.56 -8.50
C LEU A 704 -17.44 26.20 -9.89
N GLN A 705 -18.04 27.38 -10.05
CA GLN A 705 -18.00 28.15 -11.31
C GLN A 705 -16.58 28.62 -11.64
N GLU A 706 -15.81 29.04 -10.63
CA GLU A 706 -14.39 29.38 -10.79
C GLU A 706 -13.60 28.20 -11.35
N ILE A 707 -13.70 27.02 -10.71
CA ILE A 707 -13.04 25.80 -11.15
C ILE A 707 -13.47 25.42 -12.57
N GLN A 708 -14.77 25.48 -12.86
CA GLN A 708 -15.30 25.17 -14.18
C GLN A 708 -14.70 26.10 -15.24
N SER A 709 -14.56 27.40 -14.96
CA SER A 709 -13.96 28.37 -15.87
C SER A 709 -12.48 28.08 -16.17
N LEU A 710 -11.71 27.68 -15.15
CA LEU A 710 -10.31 27.29 -15.30
C LEU A 710 -10.18 26.04 -16.17
N LEU A 711 -10.99 25.00 -15.90
CA LEU A 711 -10.99 23.76 -16.68
C LEU A 711 -11.44 23.99 -18.13
N LEU A 712 -12.43 24.86 -18.37
CA LEU A 712 -12.82 25.29 -19.72
C LEU A 712 -11.68 26.00 -20.46
N SER A 713 -10.90 26.82 -19.74
CA SER A 713 -9.75 27.51 -20.32
C SER A 713 -8.64 26.54 -20.76
N LEU A 714 -8.37 25.50 -19.96
CA LEU A 714 -7.44 24.42 -20.32
C LEU A 714 -7.91 23.65 -21.55
N GLN A 715 -9.21 23.33 -21.61
CA GLN A 715 -9.79 22.61 -22.74
C GLN A 715 -9.68 23.41 -24.04
N LYS A 716 -10.07 24.70 -24.02
CA LYS A 716 -10.06 25.57 -25.22
C LYS A 716 -8.66 25.84 -25.76
N LYS A 717 -7.65 25.92 -24.89
CA LYS A 717 -6.25 26.19 -25.27
C LYS A 717 -5.48 24.92 -25.65
N GLU A 718 -6.11 23.76 -25.64
CA GLU A 718 -5.44 22.45 -25.80
C GLU A 718 -4.18 22.35 -24.93
N ALA A 719 -4.32 22.75 -23.66
CA ALA A 719 -3.21 22.98 -22.75
C ALA A 719 -2.30 21.74 -22.62
N GLY A 720 -0.99 21.96 -22.74
CA GLY A 720 0.04 20.99 -22.38
C GLY A 720 0.29 20.93 -20.87
N ALA A 721 1.25 20.11 -20.46
CA ALA A 721 1.54 19.83 -19.05
C ALA A 721 1.84 21.10 -18.23
N SER A 722 2.67 22.01 -18.75
CA SER A 722 3.06 23.24 -18.04
C SER A 722 1.86 24.16 -17.71
N ALA A 723 0.94 24.36 -18.66
CA ALA A 723 -0.25 25.16 -18.43
C ALA A 723 -1.21 24.49 -17.43
N ALA A 724 -1.36 23.16 -17.50
CA ALA A 724 -2.18 22.41 -16.57
C ALA A 724 -1.59 22.42 -15.14
N GLU A 725 -0.26 22.41 -14.99
CA GLU A 725 0.43 22.46 -13.69
C GLU A 725 0.08 23.71 -12.89
N THR A 726 -0.16 24.85 -13.53
CA THR A 726 -0.64 26.06 -12.83
C THR A 726 -1.99 25.85 -12.15
N VAL A 727 -2.86 25.02 -12.73
CA VAL A 727 -4.17 24.67 -12.17
C VAL A 727 -4.02 23.60 -11.09
N TRP A 728 -3.17 22.59 -11.31
CA TRP A 728 -2.89 21.55 -10.31
C TRP A 728 -2.24 22.12 -9.06
N ALA A 729 -1.30 23.05 -9.18
CA ALA A 729 -0.67 23.72 -8.03
C ALA A 729 -1.69 24.47 -7.18
N ARG A 730 -2.72 25.06 -7.82
CA ARG A 730 -3.81 25.75 -7.13
C ARG A 730 -4.86 24.80 -6.56
N TYR A 731 -5.16 23.72 -7.27
CA TYR A 731 -6.15 22.71 -6.90
C TYR A 731 -5.59 21.29 -7.15
N PRO A 732 -4.76 20.75 -6.23
CA PRO A 732 -4.03 19.50 -6.44
C PRO A 732 -4.93 18.31 -6.77
N GLU A 733 -6.12 18.25 -6.19
CA GLU A 733 -7.07 17.16 -6.40
C GLU A 733 -7.62 17.10 -7.83
N LEU A 734 -7.62 18.20 -8.59
CA LEU A 734 -8.05 18.19 -9.98
C LEU A 734 -7.08 17.38 -10.87
N ARG A 735 -5.85 17.12 -10.41
CA ARG A 735 -4.86 16.26 -11.08
C ARG A 735 -5.37 14.82 -11.26
N ALA A 736 -6.35 14.39 -10.47
CA ALA A 736 -7.10 13.15 -10.68
C ALA A 736 -7.63 13.00 -12.11
N LEU A 737 -7.93 14.10 -12.82
CA LEU A 737 -8.39 14.09 -14.20
C LEU A 737 -7.33 13.60 -15.20
N ILE A 738 -6.04 13.64 -14.85
CA ILE A 738 -4.94 13.31 -15.76
C ILE A 738 -3.90 12.32 -15.20
N ARG A 739 -3.93 12.03 -13.90
CA ARG A 739 -2.95 11.18 -13.19
C ARG A 739 -2.63 9.86 -13.90
N LYS A 740 -3.64 9.15 -14.41
CA LYS A 740 -3.45 7.90 -15.19
C LYS A 740 -2.52 8.10 -16.40
N THR A 741 -2.65 9.23 -17.08
CA THR A 741 -1.83 9.58 -18.25
C THR A 741 -0.41 9.93 -17.83
N GLU A 742 -0.25 10.71 -16.76
CA GLU A 742 1.08 11.08 -16.24
C GLU A 742 1.86 9.84 -15.81
N VAL A 743 1.21 8.90 -15.13
CA VAL A 743 1.83 7.63 -14.73
C VAL A 743 2.15 6.77 -15.94
N TYR A 744 1.29 6.74 -16.96
CA TYR A 744 1.60 6.08 -18.22
C TYR A 744 2.85 6.67 -18.89
N ILE A 745 2.95 7.99 -18.99
CA ILE A 745 4.09 8.69 -19.57
C ILE A 745 5.35 8.37 -18.76
N SER A 746 5.31 8.52 -17.43
CA SER A 746 6.42 8.21 -16.53
C SER A 746 6.90 6.77 -16.66
N ARG A 747 6.00 5.79 -16.76
CA ARG A 747 6.34 4.37 -16.91
C ARG A 747 6.92 4.02 -18.29
N ASN A 748 6.80 4.91 -19.27
CA ASN A 748 7.24 4.67 -20.64
C ASN A 748 8.19 5.77 -21.15
N SER A 749 8.84 6.52 -20.24
CA SER A 749 9.75 7.61 -20.60
C SER A 749 10.91 7.16 -21.50
N GLU A 750 11.39 5.93 -21.33
CA GLU A 750 12.43 5.34 -22.18
C GLU A 750 11.98 5.02 -23.61
N LYS A 751 10.65 5.02 -23.87
CA LYS A 751 10.05 4.62 -25.15
C LYS A 751 9.33 5.76 -25.87
N LEU A 752 9.06 6.86 -25.18
CA LEU A 752 8.32 8.00 -25.70
C LEU A 752 9.29 9.16 -25.90
N SER A 753 9.33 9.73 -27.11
CA SER A 753 9.93 11.05 -27.31
C SER A 753 9.12 12.11 -26.59
N ASP A 754 9.73 13.24 -26.24
CA ASP A 754 9.07 14.35 -25.55
C ASP A 754 7.84 14.86 -26.33
N GLU A 755 7.96 14.99 -27.65
CA GLU A 755 6.85 15.35 -28.55
C GLU A 755 5.68 14.38 -28.45
N ARG A 756 5.97 13.07 -28.41
CA ARG A 756 4.93 12.03 -28.30
C ARG A 756 4.31 12.02 -26.91
N ALA A 757 5.10 12.23 -25.87
CA ALA A 757 4.62 12.33 -24.50
C ALA A 757 3.65 13.51 -24.33
N ASP A 758 4.02 14.69 -24.83
CA ASP A 758 3.17 15.88 -24.83
C ASP A 758 1.90 15.70 -25.67
N GLY A 759 2.00 15.08 -26.85
CA GLY A 759 0.83 14.73 -27.66
C GLY A 759 -0.15 13.77 -26.96
N VAL A 760 0.37 12.77 -26.23
CA VAL A 760 -0.44 11.86 -25.40
C VAL A 760 -1.10 12.63 -24.25
N TYR A 761 -0.37 13.52 -23.59
CA TYR A 761 -0.87 14.35 -22.49
C TYR A 761 -2.04 15.21 -22.95
N ARG A 762 -1.85 16.05 -23.97
CA ARG A 762 -2.87 16.98 -24.47
C ARG A 762 -4.14 16.25 -24.90
N LYS A 763 -3.99 15.16 -25.66
CA LYS A 763 -5.12 14.36 -26.14
C LYS A 763 -5.94 13.77 -25.01
N ASN A 764 -5.29 13.21 -23.98
CA ASN A 764 -6.01 12.58 -22.88
C ASN A 764 -6.60 13.61 -21.92
N LEU A 765 -5.90 14.73 -21.68
CA LEU A 765 -6.43 15.85 -20.90
C LEU A 765 -7.69 16.41 -21.57
N GLY A 766 -7.65 16.70 -22.88
CA GLY A 766 -8.81 17.19 -23.61
C GLY A 766 -10.04 16.27 -23.49
N LYS A 767 -9.85 14.95 -23.61
CA LYS A 767 -10.93 13.95 -23.41
C LYS A 767 -11.47 13.93 -21.99
N SER A 768 -10.60 13.96 -20.99
CA SER A 768 -10.98 13.93 -19.59
C SER A 768 -11.78 15.19 -19.21
N LEU A 769 -11.30 16.36 -19.67
CA LEU A 769 -12.00 17.64 -19.50
C LEU A 769 -13.35 17.64 -20.21
N GLU A 770 -13.45 17.12 -21.44
CA GLU A 770 -14.73 17.02 -22.15
C GLU A 770 -15.75 16.19 -21.36
N GLN A 771 -15.33 15.02 -20.87
CA GLN A 771 -16.20 14.12 -20.10
C GLN A 771 -16.63 14.76 -18.76
N TYR A 772 -15.71 15.43 -18.07
CA TYR A 772 -15.98 16.11 -16.81
C TYR A 772 -16.93 17.31 -17.00
N LEU A 773 -16.64 18.18 -17.96
CA LEU A 773 -17.38 19.42 -18.23
C LEU A 773 -18.78 19.14 -18.79
N ARG A 774 -18.93 18.15 -19.69
CA ARG A 774 -20.26 17.75 -20.20
C ARG A 774 -21.23 17.38 -19.09
N PHE A 775 -20.74 16.76 -18.03
CA PHE A 775 -21.57 16.32 -16.91
C PHE A 775 -21.77 17.44 -15.88
N SER A 776 -20.71 18.12 -15.46
CA SER A 776 -20.80 19.19 -14.45
C SER A 776 -21.69 20.35 -14.89
N SER A 777 -21.63 20.77 -16.16
CA SER A 777 -22.49 21.85 -16.70
C SER A 777 -24.00 21.56 -16.68
N ARG A 778 -24.42 20.29 -16.53
CA ARG A 778 -25.84 19.94 -16.38
C ARG A 778 -26.33 20.02 -14.92
N TYR A 779 -25.40 20.06 -13.97
CA TYR A 779 -25.68 19.94 -12.54
C TYR A 779 -25.40 21.25 -11.77
N LEU A 780 -24.42 22.03 -12.24
CA LEU A 780 -24.19 23.43 -11.88
C LEU A 780 -25.24 24.32 -12.56
#